data_AF-A0A838P914-F1
#
_entry.id   AF-A0A838P914-F1
#
_cell.length_a   1.000
_cell.length_b   1.000
_cell.length_c   1.000
_cell.angle_alpha   90.00
_cell.angle_beta   90.00
_cell.angle_gamma   90.00
#
_symmetry.space_group_name_H-M   'P 1'
#
loop_
_entity.id
_entity.type
_entity.pdbx_description
1 polymer ?
#
loop_
_entity_poly.entity_id
_entity_poly.type
_entity_poly.pdbx_seq_one_letter_code
_entity_poly.pdbx_strand_id
1 'polypeptide(L)'
;PGDHSVGLTGLSANCQLEGENPRQVAVTAAAATAVAFSIACEQPQASVGTLELSTATNGPNPDPNGYAFTIDGGDAQPIGVSATESVANLAAGAHTVTLAEASANCTIEGESSRSFTVPSGGTVSVAYTITCAASTGSLSVTTVTAGSPADPDGYTVRVDDGAPRTLGPGATVTIGELAPGAHTVLLGDLEANCTVQENPLEVTVAAAQTVSATFNVTCTATTGSLTVTITGLPDGTAAAVTVVSPNNFSQGVTETETLSDLQPGLYEVTVDEVTSGGTTYSATPPNRTVTVAAGATATATVSYGRPAAPSLNLLIDGLHLTQSTQTPEGDVPLVDGRDAYLRVFVLSNEASSATPEVRVRVYVRGDLRSTLRVPARGSSAPTSKDESRLGSSWNVRIPGSLVGPGLSVLADVDPENTIAERNEADNDFPASGTPQAVVVRTAPALGVRFVPVRQRANDLQGDVSAANKSRFLESARRMFPLPGSESDVHAVYTTTTSDPLQADDGNGAWFTVLNEIDALRVAEGTSRNYYGVVRIGYPSGLSGMGYLGLPTAIGYDDELDRSRVMAHELGHNWDREHSPCGNPGGVDSRYPYPGGLIGVYGLDVPSEELKAPSVPDIMGYCRDPWISDYTYRAVLDYRGAGSAASAMAAREQLCLLVWGRIVDGRPVLEPAFEVVTRPTLPKETGPYSVEGLTDDGARLFGFTFDAAEVADDPRRTRHFAFAVPLSQGDAARLGSLRLTAPGAQAAAVRPRVAQPSGAAAPDSIVARRIAGGVALQWNASAHPMIMVRDAATGEVLSFARGGTAQVATGSGEVDLVVSDRVRSRHMRVAR
;
A
#
# COMPACT_ATOMS: atom_id res chain seq x y z
N PRO A 1 -179.77 61.79 12.63
CA PRO A 1 -180.14 61.43 14.01
C PRO A 1 -181.01 60.18 13.99
N GLY A 2 -180.78 59.22 14.88
CA GLY A 2 -181.47 57.93 14.91
C GLY A 2 -180.57 56.80 15.43
N ASP A 3 -181.13 55.61 15.57
CA ASP A 3 -180.39 54.40 15.95
C ASP A 3 -179.68 53.80 14.74
N HIS A 4 -178.39 53.49 14.91
CA HIS A 4 -177.52 52.91 13.91
C HIS A 4 -176.81 51.69 14.49
N SER A 5 -176.62 50.66 13.66
CA SER A 5 -175.86 49.46 14.02
C SER A 5 -174.47 49.54 13.41
N VAL A 6 -173.43 49.44 14.23
CA VAL A 6 -172.02 49.51 13.83
C VAL A 6 -171.36 48.17 14.11
N GLY A 7 -170.89 47.49 13.07
CA GLY A 7 -170.20 46.20 13.19
C GLY A 7 -168.73 46.26 12.79
N LEU A 8 -167.90 45.47 13.47
CA LEU A 8 -166.48 45.27 13.14
C LEU A 8 -166.32 43.94 12.39
N THR A 9 -165.82 43.94 11.17
CA THR A 9 -165.55 42.71 10.38
C THR A 9 -164.07 42.62 10.01
N GLY A 10 -163.60 41.43 9.63
CA GLY A 10 -162.23 41.22 9.10
C GLY A 10 -161.15 40.82 10.12
N LEU A 11 -161.50 40.15 11.22
CA LEU A 11 -160.53 39.62 12.19
C LEU A 11 -159.75 38.41 11.65
N SER A 12 -158.44 38.39 11.88
CA SER A 12 -157.56 37.27 11.53
C SER A 12 -157.83 36.05 12.42
N ALA A 13 -157.65 34.84 11.88
CA ALA A 13 -158.07 33.57 12.53
C ALA A 13 -157.45 33.30 13.91
N ASN A 14 -156.33 33.93 14.22
CA ASN A 14 -155.66 33.83 15.51
C ASN A 14 -156.07 34.93 16.49
N CYS A 15 -157.11 35.71 16.18
CA CYS A 15 -157.62 36.84 16.97
C CYS A 15 -159.15 36.71 17.18
N GLN A 16 -159.64 36.96 18.41
CA GLN A 16 -161.09 36.98 18.68
C GLN A 16 -161.56 38.35 19.21
N LEU A 17 -162.74 38.79 18.78
CA LEU A 17 -163.44 39.98 19.29
C LEU A 17 -164.16 39.64 20.60
N GLU A 18 -164.07 40.52 21.59
CA GLU A 18 -164.82 40.36 22.85
C GLU A 18 -166.12 41.18 22.85
N GLY A 19 -167.25 40.50 23.07
CA GLY A 19 -168.60 41.09 23.19
C GLY A 19 -169.45 41.09 21.91
N GLU A 20 -170.64 41.71 21.97
CA GLU A 20 -171.60 41.74 20.85
C GLU A 20 -171.10 42.57 19.66
N ASN A 21 -171.45 42.11 18.45
CA ASN A 21 -171.10 42.71 17.18
C ASN A 21 -172.13 42.31 16.10
N PRO A 22 -172.81 43.26 15.43
CA PRO A 22 -172.69 44.71 15.54
C PRO A 22 -173.31 45.30 16.82
N ARG A 23 -172.81 46.46 17.26
CA ARG A 23 -173.34 47.21 18.43
C ARG A 23 -174.31 48.31 17.99
N GLN A 24 -175.38 48.52 18.76
CA GLN A 24 -176.37 49.58 18.50
C GLN A 24 -175.94 50.92 19.10
N VAL A 25 -176.17 52.01 18.37
CA VAL A 25 -175.68 53.35 18.69
C VAL A 25 -176.70 54.40 18.28
N ALA A 26 -177.20 55.19 19.24
CA ALA A 26 -178.07 56.32 18.97
C ALA A 26 -177.23 57.57 18.67
N VAL A 27 -177.41 58.17 17.48
CA VAL A 27 -176.72 59.42 17.08
C VAL A 27 -177.72 60.57 17.08
N THR A 28 -177.43 61.67 17.77
CA THR A 28 -178.24 62.90 17.74
C THR A 28 -177.72 63.92 16.72
N ALA A 29 -178.59 64.81 16.22
CA ALA A 29 -178.17 65.83 15.26
C ALA A 29 -177.14 66.77 15.88
N ALA A 30 -176.05 67.02 15.15
CA ALA A 30 -174.92 67.86 15.56
C ALA A 30 -174.07 67.37 16.74
N ALA A 31 -174.16 66.09 17.15
CA ALA A 31 -173.24 65.47 18.11
C ALA A 31 -172.59 64.20 17.56
N ALA A 32 -171.29 64.00 17.83
CA ALA A 32 -170.58 62.76 17.50
C ALA A 32 -170.71 61.74 18.65
N THR A 33 -170.92 60.47 18.33
CA THR A 33 -171.05 59.37 19.30
C THR A 33 -169.96 58.33 19.04
N ALA A 34 -169.21 57.96 20.08
CA ALA A 34 -168.08 57.03 19.96
C ALA A 34 -168.49 55.58 20.29
N VAL A 35 -167.88 54.61 19.59
CA VAL A 35 -168.09 53.16 19.74
C VAL A 35 -166.72 52.48 19.77
N ALA A 36 -166.48 51.60 20.74
CA ALA A 36 -165.21 50.89 20.90
C ALA A 36 -165.39 49.36 20.85
N PHE A 37 -164.35 48.67 20.37
CA PHE A 37 -164.24 47.21 20.24
C PHE A 37 -162.89 46.73 20.83
N SER A 38 -162.84 45.52 21.43
CA SER A 38 -161.63 44.93 22.04
C SER A 38 -161.30 43.55 21.44
N ILE A 39 -160.02 43.26 21.16
CA ILE A 39 -159.54 42.06 20.40
C ILE A 39 -158.29 41.44 21.06
N ALA A 40 -158.18 40.10 21.14
CA ALA A 40 -157.03 39.35 21.69
C ALA A 40 -156.50 38.22 20.76
N CYS A 41 -155.16 37.96 20.69
CA CYS A 41 -154.50 37.01 19.76
C CYS A 41 -153.21 36.31 20.29
N GLU A 42 -152.80 35.11 19.77
CA GLU A 42 -151.62 34.29 20.22
C GLU A 42 -150.73 33.66 19.05
N GLN A 43 -149.46 33.18 19.26
CA GLN A 43 -148.40 32.80 18.24
C GLN A 43 -147.67 31.39 18.35
N PRO A 44 -146.97 30.82 17.30
CA PRO A 44 -146.44 29.40 17.21
C PRO A 44 -144.87 29.16 17.06
N GLN A 45 -144.38 27.88 17.13
CA GLN A 45 -142.95 27.34 17.22
C GLN A 45 -142.39 26.58 15.95
N ALA A 46 -141.05 26.43 15.73
CA ALA A 46 -140.35 26.02 14.45
C ALA A 46 -139.61 24.62 14.39
N SER A 47 -139.25 24.09 13.17
CA SER A 47 -138.78 22.70 12.86
C SER A 47 -137.61 22.50 11.81
N VAL A 48 -136.31 22.49 12.18
CA VAL A 48 -135.10 22.26 11.28
C VAL A 48 -133.93 21.49 11.96
N GLY A 49 -132.89 21.01 11.22
CA GLY A 49 -131.69 20.25 11.69
C GLY A 49 -130.35 20.55 10.93
N THR A 50 -129.25 19.78 11.12
CA THR A 50 -127.87 20.05 10.58
C THR A 50 -127.17 18.83 9.93
N LEU A 51 -126.33 19.01 8.90
CA LEU A 51 -125.39 18.02 8.31
C LEU A 51 -123.93 18.37 8.62
N GLU A 52 -123.08 17.37 8.87
CA GLU A 52 -121.62 17.48 8.93
C GLU A 52 -120.97 16.60 7.86
N LEU A 53 -120.22 17.20 6.92
CA LEU A 53 -119.60 16.52 5.78
C LEU A 53 -118.08 16.52 5.92
N SER A 54 -117.40 15.39 5.73
CA SER A 54 -115.93 15.33 5.77
C SER A 54 -115.28 14.69 4.54
N THR A 55 -114.05 15.09 4.21
CA THR A 55 -113.17 14.51 3.18
C THR A 55 -111.83 14.06 3.78
N ALA A 56 -111.20 13.05 3.20
CA ALA A 56 -109.85 12.59 3.56
C ALA A 56 -109.07 12.11 2.33
N THR A 57 -107.98 12.81 1.98
CA THR A 57 -107.13 12.49 0.81
C THR A 57 -105.81 11.83 1.20
N ASN A 58 -105.50 10.71 0.54
CA ASN A 58 -104.27 9.93 0.70
C ASN A 58 -103.41 9.98 -0.58
N GLY A 59 -102.09 9.82 -0.44
CA GLY A 59 -101.15 9.72 -1.57
C GLY A 59 -100.24 10.95 -1.74
N PRO A 60 -99.12 10.82 -2.49
CA PRO A 60 -98.03 11.81 -2.47
C PRO A 60 -98.32 13.12 -3.22
N ASN A 61 -99.34 13.15 -4.08
CA ASN A 61 -99.67 14.32 -4.91
C ASN A 61 -101.18 14.65 -4.80
N PRO A 62 -101.67 15.17 -3.66
CA PRO A 62 -103.07 15.56 -3.49
C PRO A 62 -103.47 16.70 -4.44
N ASP A 63 -104.76 16.78 -4.79
CA ASP A 63 -105.27 17.86 -5.65
C ASP A 63 -105.07 19.23 -4.98
N PRO A 64 -104.27 20.13 -5.57
CA PRO A 64 -104.01 21.44 -4.97
C PRO A 64 -105.27 22.32 -4.81
N ASN A 65 -106.33 22.05 -5.58
CA ASN A 65 -107.52 22.89 -5.64
C ASN A 65 -108.65 22.47 -4.67
N GLY A 66 -108.53 21.32 -3.98
CA GLY A 66 -109.59 20.78 -3.13
C GLY A 66 -110.72 20.08 -3.91
N TYR A 67 -111.89 19.96 -3.29
CA TYR A 67 -113.09 19.34 -3.88
C TYR A 67 -114.30 20.25 -3.72
N ALA A 68 -115.42 19.90 -4.35
CA ALA A 68 -116.69 20.60 -4.17
C ALA A 68 -117.84 19.63 -3.89
N PHE A 69 -118.80 20.02 -3.05
CA PHE A 69 -120.00 19.24 -2.73
C PHE A 69 -121.31 20.01 -2.98
N THR A 70 -122.38 19.30 -3.34
CA THR A 70 -123.74 19.86 -3.49
C THR A 70 -124.73 19.10 -2.60
N ILE A 71 -125.75 19.78 -2.06
CA ILE A 71 -126.86 19.14 -1.32
C ILE A 71 -128.15 19.26 -2.15
N ASP A 72 -128.85 18.15 -2.35
CA ASP A 72 -130.08 18.02 -3.16
C ASP A 72 -130.00 18.64 -4.57
N GLY A 73 -128.79 18.67 -5.15
CA GLY A 73 -128.55 19.28 -6.46
C GLY A 73 -128.54 20.81 -6.46
N GLY A 74 -128.39 21.45 -5.29
CA GLY A 74 -128.15 22.89 -5.16
C GLY A 74 -126.74 23.32 -5.59
N ASP A 75 -126.38 24.56 -5.29
CA ASP A 75 -125.09 25.15 -5.66
C ASP A 75 -123.90 24.42 -5.02
N ALA A 76 -122.81 24.29 -5.78
CA ALA A 76 -121.58 23.65 -5.32
C ALA A 76 -120.88 24.51 -4.26
N GLN A 77 -120.52 23.87 -3.15
CA GLN A 77 -119.76 24.45 -2.05
C GLN A 77 -118.38 23.80 -1.99
N PRO A 78 -117.29 24.56 -1.83
CA PRO A 78 -115.95 23.99 -1.73
C PRO A 78 -115.76 23.23 -0.41
N ILE A 79 -114.92 22.19 -0.44
CA ILE A 79 -114.42 21.48 0.74
C ILE A 79 -112.96 21.09 0.49
N GLY A 80 -112.09 21.27 1.50
CA GLY A 80 -110.66 20.98 1.37
C GLY A 80 -110.36 19.50 1.12
N VAL A 81 -109.11 19.18 0.76
CA VAL A 81 -108.70 17.80 0.47
C VAL A 81 -108.85 16.84 1.67
N SER A 82 -108.63 17.34 2.89
CA SER A 82 -108.93 16.60 4.12
C SER A 82 -109.59 17.53 5.14
N ALA A 83 -110.87 17.82 4.96
CA ALA A 83 -111.61 18.86 5.72
C ALA A 83 -112.96 18.35 6.25
N THR A 84 -113.61 19.13 7.12
CA THR A 84 -114.98 18.88 7.60
C THR A 84 -115.78 20.17 7.57
N GLU A 85 -117.00 20.13 7.04
CA GLU A 85 -117.90 21.27 6.83
C GLU A 85 -119.29 21.00 7.42
N SER A 86 -119.93 22.03 8.01
CA SER A 86 -121.25 21.91 8.64
C SER A 86 -122.31 22.76 7.94
N VAL A 87 -123.45 22.14 7.60
CA VAL A 87 -124.60 22.80 6.94
C VAL A 87 -125.82 22.76 7.85
N ALA A 88 -126.17 23.92 8.43
CA ALA A 88 -127.29 24.06 9.38
C ALA A 88 -128.60 24.48 8.71
N ASN A 89 -129.71 24.37 9.45
CA ASN A 89 -131.08 24.72 9.03
C ASN A 89 -131.62 23.92 7.84
N LEU A 90 -131.11 22.70 7.63
CA LEU A 90 -131.70 21.76 6.69
C LEU A 90 -133.07 21.30 7.20
N ALA A 91 -134.04 21.16 6.29
CA ALA A 91 -135.35 20.66 6.65
C ALA A 91 -135.24 19.26 7.28
N ALA A 92 -136.07 18.93 8.26
CA ALA A 92 -136.08 17.57 8.77
C ALA A 92 -136.65 16.62 7.69
N GLY A 93 -135.85 15.65 7.23
CA GLY A 93 -136.21 14.80 6.09
C GLY A 93 -135.00 14.17 5.38
N ALA A 94 -135.24 13.49 4.26
CA ALA A 94 -134.20 12.86 3.44
C ALA A 94 -133.56 13.88 2.50
N HIS A 95 -132.24 13.82 2.39
CA HIS A 95 -131.39 14.70 1.58
C HIS A 95 -130.30 13.87 0.85
N THR A 96 -129.69 14.41 -0.19
CA THR A 96 -128.54 13.83 -0.89
C THR A 96 -127.36 14.79 -0.92
N VAL A 97 -126.14 14.28 -0.76
CA VAL A 97 -124.89 15.04 -0.94
C VAL A 97 -124.05 14.42 -2.05
N THR A 98 -123.45 15.23 -2.93
CA THR A 98 -122.59 14.75 -4.02
C THR A 98 -121.25 15.46 -4.01
N LEU A 99 -120.13 14.74 -4.05
CA LEU A 99 -118.75 15.28 -4.11
C LEU A 99 -118.17 15.18 -5.54
N ALA A 100 -117.52 16.25 -6.01
CA ALA A 100 -116.97 16.38 -7.36
C ALA A 100 -115.60 17.11 -7.37
N GLU A 101 -115.06 17.30 -8.58
CA GLU A 101 -113.84 18.09 -8.87
C GLU A 101 -112.50 17.49 -8.39
N ALA A 102 -112.38 16.16 -8.30
CA ALA A 102 -111.08 15.52 -8.09
C ALA A 102 -110.19 15.52 -9.36
N SER A 103 -108.91 15.88 -9.24
CA SER A 103 -107.90 15.86 -10.31
C SER A 103 -107.71 14.47 -10.94
N ALA A 104 -107.18 14.43 -12.17
CA ALA A 104 -106.98 13.19 -12.93
C ALA A 104 -106.06 12.16 -12.25
N ASN A 105 -105.20 12.59 -11.32
CA ASN A 105 -104.34 11.70 -10.55
C ASN A 105 -104.97 11.27 -9.21
N CYS A 106 -106.20 11.69 -8.90
CA CYS A 106 -106.94 11.38 -7.68
C CYS A 106 -108.25 10.60 -7.99
N THR A 107 -108.61 9.66 -7.12
CA THR A 107 -109.83 8.83 -7.27
C THR A 107 -110.66 8.88 -5.99
N ILE A 108 -111.95 9.24 -6.09
CA ILE A 108 -112.91 9.19 -4.97
C ILE A 108 -113.28 7.72 -4.71
N GLU A 109 -113.14 7.27 -3.47
CA GLU A 109 -113.45 5.90 -3.07
C GLU A 109 -114.96 5.73 -2.79
N GLY A 110 -115.56 4.76 -3.47
CA GLY A 110 -117.00 4.49 -3.39
C GLY A 110 -117.83 5.41 -4.30
N GLU A 111 -119.11 5.57 -3.96
CA GLU A 111 -120.03 6.42 -4.71
C GLU A 111 -119.81 7.90 -4.41
N SER A 112 -119.81 8.73 -5.45
CA SER A 112 -119.65 10.19 -5.34
C SER A 112 -120.92 10.88 -4.81
N SER A 113 -122.11 10.28 -4.94
CA SER A 113 -123.38 10.79 -4.40
C SER A 113 -123.91 9.88 -3.30
N ARG A 114 -124.37 10.44 -2.18
CA ARG A 114 -124.79 9.71 -0.99
C ARG A 114 -126.07 10.30 -0.39
N SER A 115 -127.05 9.46 -0.07
CA SER A 115 -128.30 9.85 0.59
C SER A 115 -128.20 9.76 2.12
N PHE A 116 -128.78 10.72 2.83
CA PHE A 116 -128.84 10.75 4.30
C PHE A 116 -130.16 11.38 4.78
N THR A 117 -130.50 11.23 6.06
CA THR A 117 -131.73 11.80 6.64
C THR A 117 -131.36 12.73 7.79
N VAL A 118 -131.84 13.98 7.76
CA VAL A 118 -131.61 15.00 8.79
C VAL A 118 -132.70 14.90 9.86
N PRO A 119 -132.37 14.58 11.12
CA PRO A 119 -133.33 14.56 12.23
C PRO A 119 -133.68 15.99 12.69
N SER A 120 -134.92 16.22 13.10
CA SER A 120 -135.35 17.53 13.64
C SER A 120 -134.55 17.90 14.90
N GLY A 121 -133.89 19.05 14.88
CA GLY A 121 -133.01 19.54 15.95
C GLY A 121 -131.68 18.78 16.12
N GLY A 122 -131.42 17.74 15.32
CA GLY A 122 -130.21 16.90 15.42
C GLY A 122 -129.21 17.11 14.29
N THR A 123 -128.07 16.42 14.37
CA THR A 123 -126.98 16.45 13.38
C THR A 123 -126.74 15.05 12.81
N VAL A 124 -126.41 14.96 11.52
CA VAL A 124 -126.02 13.73 10.82
C VAL A 124 -124.69 13.93 10.10
N SER A 125 -123.84 12.91 10.01
CA SER A 125 -122.50 13.03 9.40
C SER A 125 -122.32 12.14 8.17
N VAL A 126 -121.62 12.64 7.14
CA VAL A 126 -121.27 11.92 5.90
C VAL A 126 -119.78 12.13 5.58
N ALA A 127 -119.05 11.09 5.16
CA ALA A 127 -117.58 11.18 4.95
C ALA A 127 -117.10 10.57 3.61
N TYR A 128 -116.17 11.22 2.91
CA TYR A 128 -115.54 10.77 1.65
C TYR A 128 -114.03 10.51 1.81
N THR A 129 -113.51 9.49 1.11
CA THR A 129 -112.06 9.19 1.03
C THR A 129 -111.58 9.32 -0.42
N ILE A 130 -110.40 9.90 -0.65
CA ILE A 130 -109.81 10.12 -1.97
C ILE A 130 -108.35 9.63 -1.98
N THR A 131 -107.89 8.99 -3.06
CA THR A 131 -106.51 8.49 -3.18
C THR A 131 -105.82 9.02 -4.44
N CYS A 132 -104.60 9.55 -4.34
CA CYS A 132 -103.84 10.20 -5.42
C CYS A 132 -102.45 9.56 -5.72
N ALA A 133 -102.02 9.52 -6.99
CA ALA A 133 -100.75 8.89 -7.43
C ALA A 133 -99.61 9.90 -7.79
N ALA A 134 -98.34 9.44 -7.71
CA ALA A 134 -97.13 10.24 -8.00
C ALA A 134 -96.88 10.44 -9.52
N SER A 135 -96.35 11.61 -9.90
CA SER A 135 -96.18 12.02 -11.31
C SER A 135 -94.72 12.21 -11.78
N THR A 136 -93.71 12.14 -10.92
CA THR A 136 -92.27 12.36 -11.24
C THR A 136 -91.36 11.29 -10.62
N GLY A 137 -90.12 11.16 -11.12
CA GLY A 137 -89.07 10.29 -10.60
C GLY A 137 -87.80 11.05 -10.19
N SER A 138 -86.71 10.34 -9.87
CA SER A 138 -85.42 10.95 -9.52
C SER A 138 -84.22 10.15 -10.05
N LEU A 139 -83.05 10.79 -10.11
CA LEU A 139 -81.79 10.23 -10.57
C LEU A 139 -80.69 10.46 -9.52
N SER A 140 -79.95 9.41 -9.16
CA SER A 140 -78.79 9.45 -8.27
C SER A 140 -77.50 9.26 -9.08
N VAL A 141 -76.66 10.28 -9.18
CA VAL A 141 -75.40 10.24 -9.93
C VAL A 141 -74.23 10.08 -8.99
N THR A 142 -73.36 9.09 -9.23
CA THR A 142 -72.17 8.79 -8.43
C THR A 142 -70.91 8.89 -9.29
N THR A 143 -69.79 9.35 -8.73
CA THR A 143 -68.46 9.24 -9.36
C THR A 143 -67.62 8.19 -8.66
N VAL A 144 -66.83 7.44 -9.43
CA VAL A 144 -65.78 6.55 -8.92
C VAL A 144 -64.47 7.05 -9.49
N THR A 145 -63.63 7.65 -8.65
CA THR A 145 -62.34 8.22 -9.07
C THR A 145 -61.20 7.32 -8.60
N ALA A 146 -60.35 6.89 -9.54
CA ALA A 146 -59.16 6.10 -9.27
C ALA A 146 -57.90 6.82 -9.79
N GLY A 147 -56.76 6.62 -9.11
CA GLY A 147 -55.50 7.29 -9.42
C GLY A 147 -55.26 8.58 -8.63
N SER A 148 -54.12 9.24 -8.85
CA SER A 148 -53.65 10.38 -8.05
C SER A 148 -52.83 11.38 -8.88
N PRO A 149 -52.79 12.68 -8.54
CA PRO A 149 -53.74 13.34 -7.63
C PRO A 149 -55.14 13.31 -8.23
N ALA A 150 -56.16 13.13 -7.37
CA ALA A 150 -57.54 13.29 -7.77
C ALA A 150 -57.83 14.77 -7.99
N ASP A 151 -58.84 15.05 -8.82
CA ASP A 151 -59.29 16.40 -9.16
C ASP A 151 -59.61 17.22 -7.87
N PRO A 152 -58.83 18.26 -7.54
CA PRO A 152 -58.94 18.99 -6.27
C PRO A 152 -60.19 19.86 -6.14
N ASP A 153 -60.69 20.45 -7.23
CA ASP A 153 -61.92 21.25 -7.24
C ASP A 153 -63.17 20.43 -7.60
N GLY A 154 -62.95 19.21 -8.12
CA GLY A 154 -63.99 18.19 -8.29
C GLY A 154 -64.79 18.38 -9.57
N TYR A 155 -65.86 17.59 -9.74
CA TYR A 155 -66.57 17.55 -11.02
C TYR A 155 -67.85 18.38 -11.00
N THR A 156 -68.39 18.63 -12.19
CA THR A 156 -69.75 19.13 -12.37
C THR A 156 -70.62 18.11 -13.09
N VAL A 157 -71.85 17.90 -12.62
CA VAL A 157 -72.85 17.03 -13.28
C VAL A 157 -74.02 17.85 -13.79
N ARG A 158 -74.43 17.62 -15.04
CA ARG A 158 -75.60 18.25 -15.68
C ARG A 158 -76.54 17.17 -16.21
N VAL A 159 -77.84 17.30 -15.93
CA VAL A 159 -78.89 16.45 -16.53
C VAL A 159 -79.63 17.28 -17.56
N ASP A 160 -79.67 16.79 -18.80
CA ASP A 160 -80.15 17.47 -20.00
C ASP A 160 -79.57 18.89 -20.13
N ASP A 161 -80.44 19.89 -20.28
CA ASP A 161 -80.13 21.33 -20.33
C ASP A 161 -80.27 22.02 -18.96
N GLY A 162 -80.31 21.25 -17.86
CA GLY A 162 -80.40 21.77 -16.50
C GLY A 162 -79.16 22.52 -16.02
N ALA A 163 -79.23 23.17 -14.87
CA ALA A 163 -78.07 23.83 -14.26
C ALA A 163 -77.05 22.77 -13.75
N PRO A 164 -75.74 22.95 -14.00
CA PRO A 164 -74.71 22.07 -13.44
C PRO A 164 -74.73 22.06 -11.91
N ARG A 165 -74.47 20.90 -11.31
CA ARG A 165 -74.30 20.71 -9.86
C ARG A 165 -72.91 20.19 -9.57
N THR A 166 -72.28 20.62 -8.49
CA THR A 166 -70.95 20.14 -8.11
C THR A 166 -71.02 18.72 -7.52
N LEU A 167 -69.98 17.93 -7.79
CA LEU A 167 -69.85 16.53 -7.39
C LEU A 167 -68.39 16.18 -7.13
N GLY A 168 -68.02 15.96 -5.87
CA GLY A 168 -66.64 15.60 -5.52
C GLY A 168 -66.21 14.20 -6.00
N PRO A 169 -64.91 13.88 -5.97
CA PRO A 169 -64.40 12.52 -6.21
C PRO A 169 -65.00 11.48 -5.26
N GLY A 170 -65.62 10.43 -5.79
CA GLY A 170 -66.25 9.38 -4.98
C GLY A 170 -67.62 9.75 -4.39
N ALA A 171 -68.18 10.92 -4.75
CA ALA A 171 -69.41 11.43 -4.17
C ALA A 171 -70.66 11.03 -4.99
N THR A 172 -71.84 11.13 -4.36
CA THR A 172 -73.14 10.89 -4.98
C THR A 172 -74.05 12.11 -4.80
N VAL A 173 -74.80 12.49 -5.85
CA VAL A 173 -75.82 13.54 -5.82
C VAL A 173 -77.14 13.06 -6.40
N THR A 174 -78.26 13.38 -5.74
CA THR A 174 -79.62 13.03 -6.22
C THR A 174 -80.34 14.24 -6.82
N ILE A 175 -80.99 14.04 -7.95
CA ILE A 175 -81.72 15.02 -8.75
C ILE A 175 -83.16 14.53 -8.86
N GLY A 176 -84.09 15.19 -8.16
CA GLY A 176 -85.52 14.84 -8.13
C GLY A 176 -86.38 15.57 -9.15
N GLU A 177 -87.67 15.26 -9.16
CA GLU A 177 -88.71 15.86 -10.01
C GLU A 177 -88.48 15.72 -11.52
N LEU A 178 -87.80 14.64 -11.93
CA LEU A 178 -87.57 14.35 -13.33
C LEU A 178 -88.83 13.75 -13.97
N ALA A 179 -89.18 14.25 -15.16
CA ALA A 179 -90.28 13.70 -15.94
C ALA A 179 -89.98 12.25 -16.35
N PRO A 180 -90.97 11.35 -16.40
CA PRO A 180 -90.72 9.99 -16.89
C PRO A 180 -90.22 10.01 -18.35
N GLY A 181 -89.06 9.40 -18.61
CA GLY A 181 -88.42 9.44 -19.93
C GLY A 181 -86.91 9.25 -19.88
N ALA A 182 -86.27 9.33 -21.05
CA ALA A 182 -84.80 9.29 -21.17
C ALA A 182 -84.21 10.68 -20.86
N HIS A 183 -83.13 10.70 -20.08
CA HIS A 183 -82.36 11.86 -19.68
C HIS A 183 -80.89 11.65 -20.02
N THR A 184 -80.20 12.71 -20.44
CA THR A 184 -78.76 12.72 -20.72
C THR A 184 -78.02 13.31 -19.54
N VAL A 185 -76.99 12.63 -19.03
CA VAL A 185 -76.18 13.05 -17.88
C VAL A 185 -74.76 13.33 -18.38
N LEU A 186 -74.28 14.56 -18.20
CA LEU A 186 -72.94 14.99 -18.59
C LEU A 186 -72.12 15.27 -17.34
N LEU A 187 -70.92 14.70 -17.26
CA LEU A 187 -69.89 15.07 -16.28
C LEU A 187 -68.90 16.04 -16.92
N GLY A 188 -68.55 17.15 -16.26
CA GLY A 188 -67.59 18.14 -16.72
C GLY A 188 -66.64 18.57 -15.61
N ASP A 189 -65.75 19.51 -15.92
CA ASP A 189 -64.71 20.01 -15.01
C ASP A 189 -63.76 18.90 -14.58
N LEU A 190 -63.01 18.33 -15.53
CA LEU A 190 -61.97 17.34 -15.24
C LEU A 190 -60.60 18.00 -15.40
N GLU A 191 -59.74 17.85 -14.40
CA GLU A 191 -58.33 18.25 -14.48
C GLU A 191 -57.59 17.48 -15.59
N ALA A 192 -56.54 18.08 -16.16
CA ALA A 192 -55.83 17.57 -17.33
C ALA A 192 -55.21 16.17 -17.13
N ASN A 193 -54.97 15.75 -15.89
CA ASN A 193 -54.46 14.42 -15.57
C ASN A 193 -55.57 13.37 -15.42
N CYS A 194 -56.86 13.75 -15.48
CA CYS A 194 -58.03 12.89 -15.32
C CYS A 194 -58.80 12.67 -16.62
N THR A 195 -59.38 11.47 -16.77
CA THR A 195 -60.19 11.08 -17.93
C THR A 195 -61.44 10.32 -17.47
N VAL A 196 -62.58 10.53 -18.14
CA VAL A 196 -63.83 9.81 -17.87
C VAL A 196 -64.12 8.82 -19.00
N GLN A 197 -64.49 7.59 -18.65
CA GLN A 197 -64.62 6.51 -19.63
C GLN A 197 -65.79 6.69 -20.61
N GLU A 198 -66.96 7.06 -20.10
CA GLU A 198 -68.20 7.23 -20.87
C GLU A 198 -68.87 8.53 -20.44
N ASN A 199 -69.11 9.44 -21.38
CA ASN A 199 -69.65 10.77 -21.12
C ASN A 199 -70.12 11.42 -22.44
N PRO A 200 -71.40 11.81 -22.61
CA PRO A 200 -72.49 11.71 -21.63
C PRO A 200 -73.09 10.30 -21.47
N LEU A 201 -73.76 10.04 -20.33
CA LEU A 201 -74.55 8.83 -20.06
C LEU A 201 -76.04 9.07 -20.38
N GLU A 202 -76.73 8.09 -20.97
CA GLU A 202 -78.20 8.11 -21.06
C GLU A 202 -78.84 7.24 -19.96
N VAL A 203 -79.88 7.76 -19.30
CA VAL A 203 -80.64 7.05 -18.26
C VAL A 203 -82.14 7.27 -18.43
N THR A 204 -82.95 6.22 -18.22
CA THR A 204 -84.41 6.32 -18.32
C THR A 204 -85.04 6.33 -16.93
N VAL A 205 -85.68 7.43 -16.55
CA VAL A 205 -86.37 7.60 -15.25
C VAL A 205 -87.85 7.29 -15.38
N ALA A 206 -88.41 6.54 -14.43
CA ALA A 206 -89.85 6.27 -14.32
C ALA A 206 -90.46 7.00 -13.11
N ALA A 207 -91.77 7.27 -13.15
CA ALA A 207 -92.48 7.90 -12.02
C ALA A 207 -92.32 7.07 -10.74
N ALA A 208 -92.12 7.74 -9.61
CA ALA A 208 -91.85 7.17 -8.28
C ALA A 208 -90.57 6.29 -8.16
N GLN A 209 -89.71 6.24 -9.18
CA GLN A 209 -88.43 5.51 -9.10
C GLN A 209 -87.23 6.44 -8.96
N THR A 210 -86.18 5.93 -8.31
CA THR A 210 -84.84 6.54 -8.29
C THR A 210 -83.91 5.66 -9.12
N VAL A 211 -83.36 6.20 -10.21
CA VAL A 211 -82.40 5.50 -11.08
C VAL A 211 -80.99 5.90 -10.69
N SER A 212 -80.00 5.02 -10.83
CA SER A 212 -78.60 5.33 -10.53
C SER A 212 -77.75 5.43 -11.80
N ALA A 213 -76.91 6.46 -11.89
CA ALA A 213 -75.87 6.63 -12.91
C ALA A 213 -74.49 6.68 -12.24
N THR A 214 -73.47 6.07 -12.84
CA THR A 214 -72.11 6.07 -12.28
C THR A 214 -71.09 6.47 -13.34
N PHE A 215 -70.23 7.45 -13.03
CA PHE A 215 -69.09 7.84 -13.86
C PHE A 215 -67.79 7.28 -13.30
N ASN A 216 -67.02 6.58 -14.13
CA ASN A 216 -65.67 6.11 -13.78
C ASN A 216 -64.62 7.10 -14.31
N VAL A 217 -63.90 7.75 -13.39
CA VAL A 217 -62.84 8.73 -13.67
C VAL A 217 -61.48 8.12 -13.29
N THR A 218 -60.51 8.20 -14.21
CA THR A 218 -59.13 7.73 -13.97
C THR A 218 -58.16 8.90 -14.09
N CYS A 219 -57.39 9.15 -13.03
CA CYS A 219 -56.36 10.19 -12.97
C CYS A 219 -54.94 9.57 -13.00
N THR A 220 -54.02 10.17 -13.74
CA THR A 220 -52.63 9.70 -13.87
C THR A 220 -51.69 10.49 -12.98
N ALA A 221 -50.74 9.80 -12.34
CA ALA A 221 -49.71 10.42 -11.53
C ALA A 221 -48.80 11.29 -12.39
N THR A 222 -48.49 12.49 -11.88
CA THR A 222 -47.62 13.47 -12.54
C THR A 222 -46.26 13.59 -11.86
N THR A 223 -46.12 13.07 -10.64
CA THR A 223 -44.89 13.05 -9.82
C THR A 223 -44.62 11.64 -9.25
N GLY A 224 -43.37 11.39 -8.83
CA GLY A 224 -42.93 10.18 -8.14
C GLY A 224 -42.20 10.53 -6.83
N SER A 225 -41.52 9.55 -6.24
CA SER A 225 -40.74 9.76 -5.00
C SER A 225 -39.39 9.04 -5.07
N LEU A 226 -38.41 9.47 -4.26
CA LEU A 226 -37.11 8.84 -4.11
C LEU A 226 -36.78 8.64 -2.63
N THR A 227 -36.71 7.39 -2.18
CA THR A 227 -36.18 7.06 -0.85
C THR A 227 -34.66 6.93 -0.92
N VAL A 228 -33.96 7.77 -0.15
CA VAL A 228 -32.51 7.71 0.03
C VAL A 228 -32.23 7.00 1.36
N THR A 229 -31.74 5.77 1.30
CA THR A 229 -31.40 4.97 2.50
C THR A 229 -29.93 5.16 2.84
N ILE A 230 -29.65 5.68 4.03
CA ILE A 230 -28.29 5.90 4.56
C ILE A 230 -27.92 4.76 5.53
N THR A 231 -26.75 4.17 5.34
CA THR A 231 -26.20 3.11 6.23
C THR A 231 -24.70 3.32 6.47
N GLY A 232 -24.16 2.77 7.56
CA GLY A 232 -22.71 2.70 7.80
C GLY A 232 -22.06 3.89 8.52
N LEU A 233 -22.83 4.90 8.90
CA LEU A 233 -22.41 5.98 9.81
C LEU A 233 -22.73 5.64 11.27
N PRO A 234 -21.96 6.16 12.26
CA PRO A 234 -22.33 6.06 13.68
C PRO A 234 -23.64 6.78 14.00
N ASP A 235 -24.38 6.29 15.01
CA ASP A 235 -25.63 6.90 15.47
C ASP A 235 -25.47 8.40 15.76
N GLY A 236 -26.40 9.22 15.24
CA GLY A 236 -26.40 10.68 15.39
C GLY A 236 -25.42 11.43 14.47
N THR A 237 -24.70 10.75 13.57
CA THR A 237 -23.85 11.39 12.56
C THR A 237 -24.67 11.70 11.30
N ALA A 238 -24.75 12.98 10.92
CA ALA A 238 -25.41 13.42 9.69
C ALA A 238 -24.62 12.98 8.43
N ALA A 239 -25.32 12.42 7.45
CA ALA A 239 -24.77 12.14 6.13
C ALA A 239 -24.58 13.43 5.31
N ALA A 240 -23.63 13.41 4.38
CA ALA A 240 -23.41 14.48 3.40
C ALA A 240 -23.83 13.99 2.01
N VAL A 241 -25.14 13.88 1.78
CA VAL A 241 -25.69 13.44 0.49
C VAL A 241 -26.42 14.60 -0.18
N THR A 242 -26.20 14.80 -1.48
CA THR A 242 -26.96 15.76 -2.28
C THR A 242 -27.66 15.04 -3.43
N VAL A 243 -28.95 15.31 -3.60
CA VAL A 243 -29.74 14.79 -4.71
C VAL A 243 -30.06 15.93 -5.66
N VAL A 244 -29.60 15.84 -6.90
CA VAL A 244 -29.85 16.85 -7.95
C VAL A 244 -30.57 16.26 -9.14
N SER A 245 -31.33 17.09 -9.86
CA SER A 245 -31.89 16.73 -11.18
C SER A 245 -31.52 17.77 -12.24
N PRO A 246 -31.62 17.41 -13.54
CA PRO A 246 -31.45 18.34 -14.64
C PRO A 246 -32.45 19.52 -14.64
N ASN A 247 -33.57 19.40 -13.92
CA ASN A 247 -34.64 20.41 -13.88
C ASN A 247 -34.47 21.41 -12.71
N ASN A 248 -33.25 21.62 -12.22
CA ASN A 248 -32.90 22.50 -11.09
C ASN A 248 -33.42 22.06 -9.71
N PHE A 249 -33.82 20.79 -9.55
CA PHE A 249 -34.04 20.24 -8.20
C PHE A 249 -32.69 20.01 -7.53
N SER A 250 -32.55 20.41 -6.26
CA SER A 250 -31.38 20.13 -5.43
C SER A 250 -31.81 20.05 -3.97
N GLN A 251 -31.50 18.94 -3.30
CA GLN A 251 -31.85 18.70 -1.90
C GLN A 251 -30.69 17.99 -1.18
N GLY A 252 -30.32 18.51 -0.01
CA GLY A 252 -29.39 17.83 0.90
C GLY A 252 -30.13 16.81 1.76
N VAL A 253 -29.58 15.61 1.89
CA VAL A 253 -30.11 14.49 2.68
C VAL A 253 -29.09 14.15 3.77
N THR A 254 -29.52 14.25 5.03
CA THR A 254 -28.64 14.05 6.20
C THR A 254 -28.96 12.79 6.99
N GLU A 255 -30.10 12.16 6.74
CA GLU A 255 -30.51 10.87 7.30
C GLU A 255 -31.36 10.11 6.27
N THR A 256 -31.83 8.90 6.59
CA THR A 256 -32.71 8.16 5.66
C THR A 256 -34.02 8.92 5.47
N GLU A 257 -34.29 9.37 4.25
CA GLU A 257 -35.42 10.25 3.93
C GLU A 257 -36.09 9.84 2.60
N THR A 258 -37.40 10.07 2.49
CA THR A 258 -38.14 9.95 1.22
C THR A 258 -38.49 11.32 0.69
N LEU A 259 -37.93 11.67 -0.47
CA LEU A 259 -38.22 12.89 -1.22
C LEU A 259 -39.48 12.66 -2.07
N SER A 260 -40.58 13.36 -1.77
CA SER A 260 -41.85 13.28 -2.51
C SER A 260 -41.96 14.33 -3.63
N ASP A 261 -43.02 14.24 -4.44
CA ASP A 261 -43.40 15.23 -5.45
C ASP A 261 -42.33 15.53 -6.50
N LEU A 262 -41.49 14.53 -6.78
CA LEU A 262 -40.41 14.61 -7.74
C LEU A 262 -40.94 14.45 -9.16
N GLN A 263 -40.56 15.34 -10.07
CA GLN A 263 -40.86 15.15 -11.49
C GLN A 263 -40.21 13.86 -12.00
N PRO A 264 -40.89 13.09 -12.86
CA PRO A 264 -40.30 11.91 -13.50
C PRO A 264 -39.02 12.29 -14.27
N GLY A 265 -37.94 11.57 -14.03
CA GLY A 265 -36.64 11.92 -14.59
C GLY A 265 -35.47 11.20 -13.93
N LEU A 266 -34.26 11.51 -14.40
CA LEU A 266 -33.01 11.00 -13.84
C LEU A 266 -32.50 11.94 -12.76
N TYR A 267 -32.27 11.40 -11.56
CA TYR A 267 -31.69 12.10 -10.42
C TYR A 267 -30.27 11.59 -10.18
N GLU A 268 -29.34 12.50 -9.91
CA GLU A 268 -27.99 12.18 -9.50
C GLU A 268 -27.89 12.33 -7.98
N VAL A 269 -27.41 11.28 -7.31
CA VAL A 269 -27.15 11.26 -5.88
C VAL A 269 -25.65 11.32 -5.71
N THR A 270 -25.13 12.46 -5.25
CA THR A 270 -23.72 12.67 -4.92
C THR A 270 -23.53 12.53 -3.41
N VAL A 271 -22.41 11.95 -3.02
CA VAL A 271 -22.09 11.62 -1.63
C VAL A 271 -20.70 12.16 -1.32
N ASP A 272 -20.62 13.02 -0.31
CA ASP A 272 -19.36 13.55 0.21
C ASP A 272 -18.88 12.74 1.42
N GLU A 273 -17.60 12.87 1.77
CA GLU A 273 -17.03 12.22 2.94
C GLU A 273 -17.54 12.85 4.25
N VAL A 274 -17.72 12.02 5.28
CA VAL A 274 -18.21 12.45 6.60
C VAL A 274 -17.18 12.06 7.67
N THR A 275 -16.75 13.02 8.48
CA THR A 275 -15.83 12.76 9.61
C THR A 275 -16.58 12.76 10.93
N SER A 276 -16.50 11.68 11.70
CA SER A 276 -17.13 11.54 13.02
C SER A 276 -16.19 10.84 14.01
N GLY A 277 -16.01 11.41 15.20
CA GLY A 277 -15.10 10.88 16.22
C GLY A 277 -13.64 10.74 15.76
N GLY A 278 -13.19 11.59 14.83
CA GLY A 278 -11.84 11.53 14.24
C GLY A 278 -11.65 10.46 13.16
N THR A 279 -12.69 9.72 12.77
CA THR A 279 -12.66 8.77 11.65
C THR A 279 -13.42 9.34 10.46
N THR A 280 -12.81 9.34 9.28
CA THR A 280 -13.46 9.70 8.01
C THR A 280 -14.13 8.49 7.39
N TYR A 281 -15.39 8.64 7.00
CA TYR A 281 -16.22 7.64 6.34
C TYR A 281 -16.50 8.08 4.91
N SER A 282 -16.35 7.18 3.95
CA SER A 282 -16.60 7.44 2.53
C SER A 282 -17.53 6.39 1.92
N ALA A 283 -18.29 6.79 0.90
CA ALA A 283 -19.20 5.89 0.19
C ALA A 283 -18.58 5.49 -1.16
N THR A 284 -18.74 4.22 -1.54
CA THR A 284 -18.29 3.70 -2.84
C THR A 284 -19.48 3.06 -3.57
N PRO A 285 -19.91 3.59 -4.74
CA PRO A 285 -19.38 4.75 -5.45
C PRO A 285 -19.80 6.10 -4.81
N PRO A 286 -19.03 7.20 -5.02
CA PRO A 286 -19.32 8.53 -4.48
C PRO A 286 -20.46 9.25 -5.23
N ASN A 287 -20.92 8.70 -6.35
CA ASN A 287 -22.11 9.16 -7.04
C ASN A 287 -22.86 7.98 -7.67
N ARG A 288 -24.16 8.17 -7.90
CA ARG A 288 -25.00 7.23 -8.66
C ARG A 288 -26.19 7.96 -9.23
N THR A 289 -26.73 7.45 -10.33
CA THR A 289 -27.98 7.95 -10.91
C THR A 289 -29.15 7.03 -10.60
N VAL A 290 -30.33 7.60 -10.39
CA VAL A 290 -31.58 6.89 -10.10
C VAL A 290 -32.71 7.52 -10.90
N THR A 291 -33.49 6.70 -11.60
CA THR A 291 -34.66 7.16 -12.35
C THR A 291 -35.90 7.14 -11.45
N VAL A 292 -36.56 8.28 -11.31
CA VAL A 292 -37.87 8.41 -10.66
C VAL A 292 -38.94 8.39 -11.76
N ALA A 293 -39.94 7.53 -11.61
CA ALA A 293 -41.10 7.44 -12.49
C ALA A 293 -42.36 7.97 -11.78
N ALA A 294 -43.32 8.49 -12.55
CA ALA A 294 -44.59 8.95 -12.00
C ALA A 294 -45.32 7.83 -11.26
N GLY A 295 -45.86 8.12 -10.07
CA GLY A 295 -46.59 7.16 -9.23
C GLY A 295 -45.75 6.07 -8.58
N ALA A 296 -44.42 6.08 -8.77
CA ALA A 296 -43.50 5.10 -8.20
C ALA A 296 -42.56 5.75 -7.16
N THR A 297 -42.13 4.95 -6.19
CA THR A 297 -41.03 5.32 -5.28
C THR A 297 -39.77 4.57 -5.71
N ALA A 298 -38.77 5.31 -6.19
CA ALA A 298 -37.44 4.79 -6.46
C ALA A 298 -36.60 4.70 -5.17
N THR A 299 -35.54 3.90 -5.16
CA THR A 299 -34.67 3.75 -3.98
C THR A 299 -33.20 3.94 -4.35
N ALA A 300 -32.51 4.80 -3.59
CA ALA A 300 -31.07 4.97 -3.61
C ALA A 300 -30.50 4.55 -2.24
N THR A 301 -29.67 3.50 -2.21
CA THR A 301 -28.91 3.16 -0.99
C THR A 301 -27.53 3.79 -1.06
N VAL A 302 -27.17 4.49 0.01
CA VAL A 302 -25.84 5.05 0.28
C VAL A 302 -25.28 4.32 1.50
N SER A 303 -24.14 3.67 1.31
CA SER A 303 -23.43 2.96 2.38
C SER A 303 -22.08 3.62 2.61
N TYR A 304 -21.91 4.20 3.79
CA TYR A 304 -20.63 4.70 4.25
C TYR A 304 -19.80 3.55 4.81
N GLY A 305 -18.56 3.43 4.35
CA GLY A 305 -17.57 2.52 4.92
C GLY A 305 -16.49 3.32 5.63
N ARG A 306 -15.88 2.71 6.66
CA ARG A 306 -14.50 3.09 6.99
C ARG A 306 -13.61 2.61 5.85
N PRO A 307 -12.56 3.36 5.46
CA PRO A 307 -11.50 2.80 4.64
C PRO A 307 -11.05 1.47 5.27
N ALA A 308 -10.93 0.42 4.46
CA ALA A 308 -10.35 -0.81 4.95
C ALA A 308 -8.95 -0.47 5.50
N ALA A 309 -8.63 -0.95 6.70
CA ALA A 309 -7.27 -0.81 7.20
C ALA A 309 -6.32 -1.44 6.16
N PRO A 310 -5.18 -0.80 5.86
CA PRO A 310 -4.21 -1.37 4.93
C PRO A 310 -3.83 -2.79 5.39
N SER A 311 -3.87 -3.74 4.45
CA SER A 311 -3.38 -5.10 4.67
C SER A 311 -1.86 -5.18 4.58
N LEU A 312 -1.27 -4.29 3.76
CA LEU A 312 0.15 -4.17 3.55
C LEU A 312 0.86 -3.76 4.84
N ASN A 313 1.98 -4.43 5.10
CA ASN A 313 2.94 -4.10 6.14
C ASN A 313 4.32 -4.24 5.52
N LEU A 314 5.11 -3.19 5.60
CA LEU A 314 6.53 -3.18 5.34
C LEU A 314 7.25 -3.41 6.67
N LEU A 315 8.47 -3.92 6.58
CA LEU A 315 9.38 -4.02 7.71
C LEU A 315 10.80 -4.11 7.17
N ILE A 316 11.77 -3.61 7.92
CA ILE A 316 13.18 -3.87 7.60
C ILE A 316 13.61 -5.15 8.34
N ASP A 317 13.83 -6.23 7.59
CA ASP A 317 14.22 -7.55 8.14
C ASP A 317 15.67 -7.55 8.62
N GLY A 318 16.51 -6.73 7.97
CA GLY A 318 17.86 -6.48 8.42
C GLY A 318 18.64 -5.57 7.49
N LEU A 319 19.85 -5.26 7.90
CA LEU A 319 20.84 -4.60 7.06
C LEU A 319 22.25 -5.12 7.37
N HIS A 320 23.15 -4.97 6.41
CA HIS A 320 24.57 -5.17 6.65
C HIS A 320 25.40 -4.27 5.72
N LEU A 321 26.64 -4.00 6.16
CA LEU A 321 27.63 -3.31 5.34
C LEU A 321 28.69 -4.30 4.87
N THR A 322 29.04 -4.24 3.59
CA THR A 322 30.00 -5.16 2.98
C THR A 322 31.14 -4.38 2.33
N GLN A 323 32.38 -4.76 2.61
CA GLN A 323 33.57 -4.26 1.89
C GLN A 323 34.13 -5.28 0.88
N SER A 324 33.83 -6.57 1.09
CA SER A 324 34.19 -7.64 0.17
C SER A 324 33.35 -8.89 0.39
N THR A 325 33.14 -9.28 1.65
CA THR A 325 32.36 -10.46 2.06
C THR A 325 31.62 -10.14 3.35
N GLN A 326 30.43 -10.73 3.54
CA GLN A 326 29.61 -10.47 4.72
C GLN A 326 28.68 -11.64 5.00
N THR A 327 28.44 -11.90 6.29
CA THR A 327 27.43 -12.86 6.75
C THR A 327 26.03 -12.20 6.70
N PRO A 328 24.95 -12.99 6.67
CA PRO A 328 23.60 -12.43 6.76
C PRO A 328 23.38 -11.54 7.99
N GLU A 329 24.07 -11.83 9.09
CA GLU A 329 24.03 -11.11 10.37
C GLU A 329 24.89 -9.83 10.39
N GLY A 330 25.77 -9.63 9.41
CA GLY A 330 26.60 -8.43 9.33
C GLY A 330 27.81 -8.42 10.29
N ASP A 331 28.32 -9.58 10.69
CA ASP A 331 29.33 -9.72 11.75
C ASP A 331 30.78 -9.80 11.23
N VAL A 332 31.03 -9.77 9.92
CA VAL A 332 32.37 -9.59 9.35
C VAL A 332 32.83 -8.16 9.65
N PRO A 333 33.93 -7.96 10.40
CA PRO A 333 34.41 -6.62 10.73
C PRO A 333 34.82 -5.84 9.48
N LEU A 334 34.47 -4.56 9.44
CA LEU A 334 34.94 -3.65 8.39
C LEU A 334 36.34 -3.12 8.71
N VAL A 335 37.03 -2.65 7.67
CA VAL A 335 38.31 -1.97 7.78
C VAL A 335 38.10 -0.46 7.74
N ASP A 336 38.70 0.23 8.71
CA ASP A 336 38.71 1.68 8.83
C ASP A 336 39.20 2.37 7.53
N GLY A 337 38.51 3.44 7.14
CA GLY A 337 38.88 4.26 5.98
C GLY A 337 38.55 3.67 4.60
N ARG A 338 37.93 2.48 4.52
CA ARG A 338 37.58 1.82 3.26
C ARG A 338 36.09 1.92 2.96
N ASP A 339 35.76 2.23 1.71
CA ASP A 339 34.37 2.27 1.21
C ASP A 339 33.64 0.96 1.50
N ALA A 340 32.43 1.07 2.04
CA ALA A 340 31.53 -0.06 2.26
C ALA A 340 30.28 0.10 1.40
N TYR A 341 29.53 -0.98 1.24
CA TYR A 341 28.25 -1.01 0.56
C TYR A 341 27.19 -1.50 1.53
N LEU A 342 26.26 -0.62 1.87
CA LEU A 342 25.14 -0.94 2.74
C LEU A 342 24.03 -1.58 1.92
N ARG A 343 23.49 -2.70 2.39
CA ARG A 343 22.26 -3.32 1.90
C ARG A 343 21.23 -3.33 3.02
N VAL A 344 20.05 -2.78 2.76
CA VAL A 344 18.88 -2.80 3.66
C VAL A 344 17.80 -3.68 3.03
N PHE A 345 17.32 -4.68 3.76
CA PHE A 345 16.35 -5.66 3.27
C PHE A 345 14.96 -5.30 3.79
N VAL A 346 14.24 -4.47 3.05
CA VAL A 346 12.81 -4.21 3.32
C VAL A 346 11.99 -5.37 2.76
N LEU A 347 11.08 -5.89 3.56
CA LEU A 347 10.11 -6.90 3.15
C LEU A 347 8.69 -6.36 3.21
N SER A 348 7.79 -6.93 2.42
CA SER A 348 6.34 -6.78 2.58
C SER A 348 5.70 -8.08 3.03
N ASN A 349 4.63 -8.02 3.82
CA ASN A 349 3.86 -9.20 4.21
C ASN A 349 3.05 -9.83 3.05
N GLU A 350 2.77 -9.07 2.00
CA GLU A 350 2.02 -9.50 0.82
C GLU A 350 2.60 -8.92 -0.48
N ALA A 351 2.23 -9.50 -1.62
CA ALA A 351 2.66 -9.00 -2.93
C ALA A 351 2.02 -7.63 -3.20
N SER A 352 2.83 -6.62 -3.48
CA SER A 352 2.38 -5.26 -3.76
C SER A 352 3.22 -4.61 -4.85
N SER A 353 2.81 -3.41 -5.30
CA SER A 353 3.61 -2.51 -6.14
C SER A 353 4.31 -1.41 -5.33
N ALA A 354 4.39 -1.55 -4.00
CA ALA A 354 4.98 -0.54 -3.14
C ALA A 354 6.51 -0.48 -3.36
N THR A 355 7.02 0.71 -3.66
CA THR A 355 8.46 0.99 -3.80
C THR A 355 8.88 2.03 -2.76
N PRO A 356 8.90 1.68 -1.47
CA PRO A 356 9.18 2.64 -0.40
C PRO A 356 10.58 3.25 -0.55
N GLU A 357 10.73 4.49 -0.11
CA GLU A 357 12.06 5.06 0.13
C GLU A 357 12.60 4.53 1.46
N VAL A 358 13.91 4.32 1.55
CA VAL A 358 14.59 4.02 2.82
C VAL A 358 15.48 5.20 3.21
N ARG A 359 15.33 5.69 4.43
CA ARG A 359 16.28 6.64 5.02
C ARG A 359 17.31 5.89 5.83
N VAL A 360 18.59 6.21 5.60
CA VAL A 360 19.72 5.66 6.37
C VAL A 360 20.44 6.79 7.08
N ARG A 361 20.55 6.68 8.40
CA ARG A 361 21.27 7.60 9.28
C ARG A 361 22.56 6.93 9.73
N VAL A 362 23.69 7.55 9.39
CA VAL A 362 25.05 7.04 9.69
C VAL A 362 25.66 7.87 10.80
N TYR A 363 26.07 7.21 11.87
CA TYR A 363 26.67 7.81 13.04
C TYR A 363 28.12 7.37 13.18
N VAL A 364 28.98 8.27 13.68
CA VAL A 364 30.38 7.95 14.00
C VAL A 364 30.66 8.47 15.40
N ARG A 365 30.96 7.55 16.32
CA ARG A 365 31.17 7.83 17.75
C ARG A 365 29.96 8.51 18.41
N GLY A 366 28.76 8.13 17.96
CA GLY A 366 27.48 8.67 18.46
C GLY A 366 26.99 9.94 17.75
N ASP A 367 27.84 10.64 16.99
CA ASP A 367 27.43 11.82 16.23
C ASP A 367 26.79 11.41 14.89
N LEU A 368 25.62 11.97 14.56
CA LEU A 368 25.04 11.82 13.23
C LEU A 368 25.94 12.53 12.21
N ARG A 369 26.51 11.76 11.27
CA ARG A 369 27.43 12.27 10.23
C ARG A 369 26.79 12.36 8.85
N SER A 370 25.81 11.50 8.56
CA SER A 370 25.13 11.50 7.27
C SER A 370 23.69 11.01 7.39
N THR A 371 22.81 11.56 6.56
CA THR A 371 21.45 11.03 6.32
C THR A 371 21.30 10.85 4.82
N LEU A 372 21.02 9.62 4.39
CA LEU A 372 20.93 9.22 3.00
C LEU A 372 19.50 8.77 2.70
N ARG A 373 18.94 9.23 1.59
CA ARG A 373 17.70 8.70 1.02
C ARG A 373 18.06 7.68 -0.05
N VAL A 374 17.57 6.46 0.10
CA VAL A 374 17.89 5.33 -0.75
C VAL A 374 16.59 4.93 -1.47
N PRO A 375 16.50 5.11 -2.80
CA PRO A 375 15.33 4.69 -3.54
C PRO A 375 15.33 3.17 -3.74
N ALA A 376 14.15 2.60 -3.98
CA ALA A 376 14.01 1.20 -4.37
C ALA A 376 14.73 0.95 -5.71
N ARG A 377 15.52 -0.13 -5.77
CA ARG A 377 16.13 -0.59 -7.04
C ARG A 377 15.21 -1.54 -7.81
N GLY A 378 14.38 -2.31 -7.11
CA GLY A 378 13.39 -3.21 -7.68
C GLY A 378 12.07 -2.50 -8.02
N SER A 379 11.14 -3.25 -8.62
CA SER A 379 9.79 -2.77 -8.93
C SER A 379 8.82 -2.82 -7.75
N SER A 380 9.18 -3.51 -6.66
CA SER A 380 8.40 -3.60 -5.43
C SER A 380 9.23 -4.10 -4.25
N ALA A 381 8.73 -3.91 -3.03
CA ALA A 381 9.23 -4.60 -1.85
C ALA A 381 8.96 -6.12 -1.96
N PRO A 382 9.98 -6.99 -1.77
CA PRO A 382 9.82 -8.44 -1.85
C PRO A 382 9.15 -9.01 -0.60
N THR A 383 8.51 -10.18 -0.73
CA THR A 383 7.87 -10.87 0.40
C THR A 383 8.80 -11.79 1.20
N SER A 384 10.06 -11.94 0.76
CA SER A 384 11.08 -12.72 1.44
C SER A 384 12.47 -12.17 1.11
N LYS A 385 13.40 -12.32 2.06
CA LYS A 385 14.78 -11.88 1.88
C LYS A 385 15.47 -12.72 0.82
N ASP A 386 16.04 -12.05 -0.19
CA ASP A 386 16.82 -12.67 -1.25
C ASP A 386 18.16 -11.93 -1.39
N GLU A 387 19.23 -12.51 -0.89
CA GLU A 387 20.57 -11.90 -0.97
C GLU A 387 21.21 -12.02 -2.35
N SER A 388 20.69 -12.92 -3.21
CA SER A 388 21.25 -13.23 -4.54
C SER A 388 21.03 -12.13 -5.58
N ARG A 389 20.16 -11.17 -5.28
CA ARG A 389 19.81 -10.06 -6.18
C ARG A 389 20.04 -8.74 -5.48
N LEU A 390 20.62 -7.76 -6.19
CA LEU A 390 20.70 -6.40 -5.65
C LEU A 390 19.33 -5.68 -5.72
N GLY A 391 18.43 -6.11 -6.60
CA GLY A 391 17.09 -5.51 -6.74
C GLY A 391 16.11 -5.84 -5.61
N SER A 392 16.43 -6.81 -4.75
CA SER A 392 15.65 -7.20 -3.56
C SER A 392 16.08 -6.47 -2.28
N SER A 393 16.96 -5.47 -2.40
CA SER A 393 17.46 -4.68 -1.28
C SER A 393 17.70 -3.22 -1.67
N TRP A 394 17.67 -2.34 -0.68
CA TRP A 394 17.98 -0.92 -0.81
C TRP A 394 19.45 -0.73 -0.55
N ASN A 395 20.16 -0.26 -1.57
CA ASN A 395 21.62 -0.33 -1.56
C ASN A 395 22.24 1.06 -1.74
N VAL A 396 23.23 1.37 -0.92
CA VAL A 396 23.97 2.63 -0.99
C VAL A 396 25.43 2.46 -0.60
N ARG A 397 26.32 3.15 -1.29
CA ARG A 397 27.75 3.20 -0.93
C ARG A 397 27.95 4.11 0.27
N ILE A 398 28.66 3.63 1.28
CA ILE A 398 29.13 4.39 2.43
C ILE A 398 30.61 4.72 2.21
N PRO A 399 30.97 5.99 1.99
CA PRO A 399 32.36 6.39 1.79
C PRO A 399 33.25 5.98 2.98
N GLY A 400 34.49 5.61 2.70
CA GLY A 400 35.46 5.22 3.73
C GLY A 400 35.70 6.28 4.81
N SER A 401 35.47 7.57 4.50
CA SER A 401 35.53 8.67 5.48
C SER A 401 34.46 8.60 6.57
N LEU A 402 33.38 7.82 6.36
CA LEU A 402 32.35 7.54 7.35
C LEU A 402 32.55 6.17 8.02
N VAL A 403 33.43 5.31 7.50
CA VAL A 403 33.71 3.98 8.03
C VAL A 403 34.90 4.06 8.97
N GLY A 404 34.62 4.17 10.28
CA GLY A 404 35.66 4.19 11.30
C GLY A 404 35.18 3.65 12.66
N PRO A 405 36.09 3.52 13.65
CA PRO A 405 35.73 3.02 14.98
C PRO A 405 34.60 3.82 15.63
N GLY A 406 33.57 3.11 16.09
CA GLY A 406 32.33 3.70 16.62
C GLY A 406 31.28 4.00 15.56
N LEU A 407 31.40 3.45 14.35
CA LEU A 407 30.35 3.46 13.34
C LEU A 407 29.08 2.77 13.87
N SER A 408 27.93 3.41 13.69
CA SER A 408 26.63 2.79 13.87
C SER A 408 25.63 3.30 12.84
N VAL A 409 24.65 2.48 12.47
CA VAL A 409 23.66 2.80 11.43
C VAL A 409 22.24 2.56 11.91
N LEU A 410 21.33 3.42 11.47
CA LEU A 410 19.89 3.29 11.70
C LEU A 410 19.20 3.48 10.36
N ALA A 411 18.29 2.58 10.01
CA ALA A 411 17.50 2.67 8.79
C ALA A 411 16.02 2.73 9.15
N ASP A 412 15.25 3.45 8.34
CA ASP A 412 13.80 3.50 8.43
C ASP A 412 13.18 3.48 7.05
N VAL A 413 12.17 2.62 6.85
CA VAL A 413 11.42 2.50 5.60
C VAL A 413 10.24 3.47 5.63
N ASP A 414 9.93 4.03 4.46
CA ASP A 414 8.88 5.03 4.27
C ASP A 414 8.94 6.18 5.31
N PRO A 415 10.07 6.91 5.39
CA PRO A 415 10.33 7.91 6.43
C PRO A 415 9.30 9.04 6.49
N GLU A 416 8.56 9.28 5.41
CA GLU A 416 7.54 10.32 5.30
C GLU A 416 6.11 9.77 5.46
N ASN A 417 5.97 8.47 5.74
CA ASN A 417 4.70 7.77 5.92
C ASN A 417 3.72 8.05 4.77
N THR A 418 4.19 7.78 3.55
CA THR A 418 3.46 8.03 2.30
C THR A 418 2.70 6.80 1.80
N ILE A 419 3.09 5.61 2.25
CA ILE A 419 2.47 4.33 1.96
C ILE A 419 1.65 3.95 3.19
N ALA A 420 0.36 3.66 2.99
CA ALA A 420 -0.48 3.25 4.12
C ALA A 420 -0.16 1.81 4.53
N GLU A 421 0.21 1.63 5.81
CA GLU A 421 0.62 0.33 6.35
C GLU A 421 -0.18 -0.08 7.58
N ARG A 422 -0.17 -1.39 7.86
CA ARG A 422 -0.84 -1.98 9.02
C ARG A 422 -0.12 -1.67 10.34
N ASN A 423 1.21 -1.56 10.32
CA ASN A 423 2.05 -1.30 11.48
C ASN A 423 3.19 -0.36 11.05
N GLU A 424 3.29 0.79 11.71
CA GLU A 424 4.38 1.74 11.49
C GLU A 424 5.55 1.53 12.47
N ALA A 425 5.33 0.73 13.52
CA ALA A 425 6.29 0.62 14.63
C ALA A 425 7.46 -0.33 14.33
N ASP A 426 7.39 -1.11 13.25
CA ASP A 426 8.43 -2.02 12.75
C ASP A 426 9.15 -1.48 11.50
N ASN A 427 8.95 -0.20 11.18
CA ASN A 427 9.60 0.46 10.05
C ASN A 427 11.06 0.87 10.34
N ASP A 428 11.48 0.95 11.59
CA ASP A 428 12.87 1.20 11.99
C ASP A 428 13.68 -0.11 12.10
N PHE A 429 14.94 -0.08 11.65
CA PHE A 429 15.93 -1.10 11.95
C PHE A 429 17.24 -0.50 12.52
N PRO A 430 17.66 -0.93 13.72
CA PRO A 430 16.95 -1.88 14.59
C PRO A 430 15.60 -1.34 15.09
N ALA A 431 14.63 -2.23 15.33
CA ALA A 431 13.28 -1.87 15.81
C ALA A 431 13.27 -1.10 17.16
N SER A 432 14.38 -1.11 17.89
CA SER A 432 14.56 -0.28 19.09
C SER A 432 14.72 1.22 18.80
N GLY A 433 14.90 1.62 17.54
CA GLY A 433 15.28 2.98 17.12
C GLY A 433 16.71 3.36 17.51
N THR A 434 17.47 2.47 18.17
CA THR A 434 18.86 2.71 18.54
C THR A 434 19.78 2.28 17.40
N PRO A 435 20.69 3.14 16.90
CA PRO A 435 21.60 2.78 15.82
C PRO A 435 22.41 1.50 16.12
N GLN A 436 22.40 0.56 15.19
CA GLN A 436 23.17 -0.69 15.27
C GLN A 436 24.66 -0.40 15.16
N ALA A 437 25.44 -0.81 16.17
CA ALA A 437 26.89 -0.73 16.11
C ALA A 437 27.47 -1.66 15.04
N VAL A 438 28.44 -1.14 14.28
CA VAL A 438 29.18 -1.90 13.26
C VAL A 438 30.62 -2.05 13.74
N VAL A 439 31.13 -3.29 13.73
CA VAL A 439 32.51 -3.54 14.15
C VAL A 439 33.46 -3.06 13.06
N VAL A 440 34.24 -2.02 13.35
CA VAL A 440 35.28 -1.48 12.46
C VAL A 440 36.64 -1.64 13.12
N ARG A 441 37.60 -2.21 12.39
CA ARG A 441 38.97 -2.47 12.84
C ARG A 441 39.97 -1.69 12.00
N THR A 442 41.05 -1.27 12.65
CA THR A 442 42.20 -0.65 11.99
C THR A 442 43.17 -1.73 11.50
N ALA A 443 43.77 -1.50 10.33
CA ALA A 443 44.87 -2.31 9.80
C ALA A 443 45.93 -1.38 9.18
N PRO A 444 47.20 -1.80 9.05
CA PRO A 444 48.19 -1.02 8.30
C PRO A 444 47.87 -0.99 6.80
N ALA A 445 48.35 0.02 6.07
CA ALA A 445 48.35 0.00 4.62
C ALA A 445 49.31 -1.09 4.09
N LEU A 446 49.00 -1.67 2.93
CA LEU A 446 49.87 -2.65 2.28
C LEU A 446 51.01 -1.93 1.52
N GLY A 447 52.24 -2.03 2.02
CA GLY A 447 53.43 -1.66 1.27
C GLY A 447 53.98 -2.84 0.47
N VAL A 448 54.15 -2.68 -0.84
CA VAL A 448 54.77 -3.68 -1.73
C VAL A 448 55.97 -3.05 -2.45
N ARG A 449 57.02 -3.84 -2.65
CA ARG A 449 58.08 -3.60 -3.62
C ARG A 449 58.06 -4.70 -4.66
N PHE A 450 57.81 -4.32 -5.91
CA PHE A 450 57.88 -5.24 -7.04
C PHE A 450 59.33 -5.36 -7.52
N VAL A 451 59.82 -6.58 -7.67
CA VAL A 451 61.18 -6.86 -8.11
C VAL A 451 61.13 -7.52 -9.48
N PRO A 452 61.45 -6.83 -10.60
CA PRO A 452 61.58 -7.49 -11.89
C PRO A 452 62.75 -8.47 -11.85
N VAL A 453 62.48 -9.76 -12.01
CA VAL A 453 63.50 -10.81 -11.97
C VAL A 453 63.94 -11.17 -13.38
N ARG A 454 65.23 -11.01 -13.67
CA ARG A 454 65.88 -11.49 -14.89
C ARG A 454 66.59 -12.82 -14.64
N GLN A 455 66.29 -13.81 -15.46
CA GLN A 455 66.83 -15.17 -15.37
C GLN A 455 68.06 -15.32 -16.27
N ARG A 456 69.23 -15.63 -15.69
CA ARG A 456 70.44 -15.92 -16.48
C ARG A 456 70.28 -17.10 -17.42
N ALA A 457 69.53 -18.13 -17.01
CA ALA A 457 69.44 -19.39 -17.74
C ALA A 457 68.86 -19.26 -19.16
N ASN A 458 68.00 -18.26 -19.40
CA ASN A 458 67.21 -18.12 -20.62
C ASN A 458 66.94 -16.65 -21.03
N ASP A 459 67.50 -15.68 -20.31
CA ASP A 459 67.29 -14.23 -20.48
C ASP A 459 65.84 -13.74 -20.36
N LEU A 460 64.92 -14.56 -19.82
CA LEU A 460 63.56 -14.11 -19.53
C LEU A 460 63.57 -13.12 -18.36
N GLN A 461 62.74 -12.07 -18.47
CA GLN A 461 62.60 -11.04 -17.44
C GLN A 461 61.12 -10.79 -17.16
N GLY A 462 60.76 -10.74 -15.87
CA GLY A 462 59.42 -10.35 -15.46
C GLY A 462 59.09 -8.91 -15.85
N ASP A 463 57.91 -8.71 -16.43
CA ASP A 463 57.38 -7.42 -16.82
C ASP A 463 56.64 -6.77 -15.66
N VAL A 464 57.36 -5.90 -14.94
CA VAL A 464 56.77 -4.95 -14.01
C VAL A 464 57.48 -3.61 -14.10
N SER A 465 56.69 -2.54 -14.13
CA SER A 465 57.13 -1.17 -14.30
C SER A 465 56.22 -0.21 -13.52
N ALA A 466 56.62 1.05 -13.42
CA ALA A 466 55.78 2.07 -12.80
C ALA A 466 54.40 2.19 -13.46
N ALA A 467 54.27 1.85 -14.75
CA ALA A 467 53.04 1.96 -15.53
C ALA A 467 52.06 0.80 -15.32
N ASN A 468 52.54 -0.41 -15.01
CA ASN A 468 51.68 -1.60 -14.90
C ASN A 468 51.61 -2.21 -13.48
N LYS A 469 52.45 -1.77 -12.52
CA LYS A 469 52.48 -2.32 -11.14
C LYS A 469 51.13 -2.31 -10.43
N SER A 470 50.24 -1.36 -10.72
CA SER A 470 48.92 -1.28 -10.11
C SER A 470 48.03 -2.45 -10.51
N ARG A 471 48.23 -3.01 -11.71
CA ARG A 471 47.43 -4.13 -12.26
C ARG A 471 47.62 -5.42 -11.46
N PHE A 472 48.82 -5.64 -10.92
CA PHE A 472 49.09 -6.78 -10.02
C PHE A 472 48.30 -6.71 -8.70
N LEU A 473 47.95 -5.50 -8.23
CA LEU A 473 47.27 -5.31 -6.94
C LEU A 473 45.73 -5.30 -7.05
N GLU A 474 45.15 -5.42 -8.24
CA GLU A 474 43.71 -5.21 -8.44
C GLU A 474 42.85 -6.18 -7.63
N SER A 475 43.09 -7.49 -7.74
CA SER A 475 42.33 -8.49 -6.98
C SER A 475 42.56 -8.34 -5.47
N ALA A 476 43.80 -8.08 -5.05
CA ALA A 476 44.11 -7.87 -3.64
C ALA A 476 43.37 -6.66 -3.04
N ARG A 477 43.27 -5.54 -3.78
CA ARG A 477 42.52 -4.34 -3.37
C ARG A 477 41.02 -4.55 -3.29
N ARG A 478 40.47 -5.39 -4.18
CA ARG A 478 39.04 -5.72 -4.21
C ARG A 478 38.65 -6.69 -3.09
N MET A 479 39.50 -7.68 -2.82
CA MET A 479 39.19 -8.78 -1.91
C MET A 479 39.66 -8.54 -0.47
N PHE A 480 40.96 -8.32 -0.26
CA PHE A 480 41.53 -8.33 1.08
C PHE A 480 41.15 -7.12 1.93
N PRO A 481 41.20 -7.24 3.27
CA PRO A 481 40.95 -6.16 4.23
C PRO A 481 42.05 -5.08 4.21
N LEU A 482 42.19 -4.34 3.10
CA LEU A 482 43.24 -3.32 2.91
C LEU A 482 42.66 -1.91 3.04
N PRO A 483 43.08 -1.09 4.01
CA PRO A 483 42.67 0.33 4.08
C PRO A 483 43.32 1.18 2.99
N GLY A 484 44.43 0.70 2.43
CA GLY A 484 45.18 1.33 1.37
C GLY A 484 46.34 0.45 0.93
N SER A 485 46.96 0.79 -0.19
CA SER A 485 48.17 0.13 -0.66
C SER A 485 49.10 1.11 -1.37
N GLU A 486 50.40 0.95 -1.12
CA GLU A 486 51.47 1.68 -1.79
C GLU A 486 52.43 0.68 -2.44
N SER A 487 52.90 1.01 -3.64
CA SER A 487 53.87 0.16 -4.34
C SER A 487 54.95 0.96 -5.05
N ASP A 488 56.15 0.40 -5.09
CA ASP A 488 57.26 0.83 -5.94
C ASP A 488 57.82 -0.35 -6.75
N VAL A 489 58.75 -0.04 -7.65
CA VAL A 489 59.44 -1.03 -8.49
C VAL A 489 60.92 -0.89 -8.19
N HIS A 490 61.52 -1.99 -7.77
CA HIS A 490 62.95 -2.14 -7.55
C HIS A 490 63.71 -2.16 -8.89
N ALA A 491 65.01 -1.89 -8.87
CA ALA A 491 65.87 -2.21 -10.01
C ALA A 491 65.74 -3.69 -10.45
N VAL A 492 66.15 -4.01 -11.68
CA VAL A 492 66.10 -5.40 -12.16
C VAL A 492 67.04 -6.26 -11.31
N TYR A 493 66.51 -7.28 -10.66
CA TYR A 493 67.29 -8.28 -9.94
C TYR A 493 67.64 -9.42 -10.91
N THR A 494 68.92 -9.67 -11.13
CA THR A 494 69.38 -10.81 -11.93
C THR A 494 69.63 -12.02 -11.02
N THR A 495 68.81 -13.06 -11.16
CA THR A 495 69.16 -14.37 -10.59
C THR A 495 70.19 -15.05 -11.48
N THR A 496 71.22 -15.63 -10.86
CA THR A 496 72.35 -16.27 -11.56
C THR A 496 72.31 -17.79 -11.49
N THR A 497 71.16 -18.36 -11.09
CA THR A 497 70.90 -19.79 -11.27
C THR A 497 71.16 -20.21 -12.72
N SER A 498 71.80 -21.37 -12.89
CA SER A 498 72.03 -22.00 -14.20
C SER A 498 70.76 -22.63 -14.75
N ASP A 499 69.82 -22.97 -13.88
CA ASP A 499 68.62 -23.71 -14.21
C ASP A 499 67.45 -22.75 -14.45
N PRO A 500 66.69 -22.90 -15.56
CA PRO A 500 65.53 -22.07 -15.84
C PRO A 500 64.36 -22.44 -14.91
N LEU A 501 63.41 -21.53 -14.71
CA LEU A 501 62.17 -21.85 -14.01
C LEU A 501 61.39 -22.95 -14.76
N GLN A 502 60.88 -23.94 -14.03
CA GLN A 502 60.13 -25.09 -14.56
C GLN A 502 58.73 -25.19 -13.93
N ALA A 503 57.82 -25.82 -14.67
CA ALA A 503 56.39 -25.92 -14.33
C ALA A 503 56.12 -26.66 -13.01
N ASP A 504 57.00 -27.56 -12.58
CA ASP A 504 56.90 -28.39 -11.38
C ASP A 504 58.02 -28.12 -10.36
N ASP A 505 58.89 -27.16 -10.65
CA ASP A 505 60.10 -26.85 -9.88
C ASP A 505 60.97 -28.09 -9.56
N GLY A 506 61.04 -29.05 -10.51
CA GLY A 506 61.85 -30.25 -10.35
C GLY A 506 63.35 -29.98 -10.17
N ASN A 507 63.83 -28.83 -10.69
CA ASN A 507 65.21 -28.37 -10.54
C ASN A 507 65.45 -27.41 -9.36
N GLY A 508 64.40 -26.98 -8.63
CA GLY A 508 64.51 -26.08 -7.47
C GLY A 508 64.83 -24.62 -7.82
N ALA A 509 64.67 -24.20 -9.08
CA ALA A 509 64.96 -22.84 -9.51
C ALA A 509 63.97 -21.83 -8.90
N TRP A 510 62.67 -22.15 -8.79
CA TRP A 510 61.70 -21.28 -8.13
C TRP A 510 62.04 -21.08 -6.65
N PHE A 511 62.34 -22.16 -5.92
CA PHE A 511 62.76 -22.06 -4.52
C PHE A 511 64.01 -21.21 -4.34
N THR A 512 64.99 -21.38 -5.23
CA THR A 512 66.22 -20.58 -5.20
C THR A 512 65.90 -19.09 -5.38
N VAL A 513 65.08 -18.74 -6.38
CA VAL A 513 64.67 -17.36 -6.62
C VAL A 513 63.88 -16.79 -5.43
N LEU A 514 62.93 -17.55 -4.87
CA LEU A 514 62.16 -17.10 -3.71
C LEU A 514 63.06 -16.84 -2.48
N ASN A 515 64.05 -17.68 -2.23
CA ASN A 515 65.02 -17.48 -1.14
C ASN A 515 65.93 -16.26 -1.42
N GLU A 516 66.35 -16.06 -2.67
CA GLU A 516 67.11 -14.86 -3.09
C GLU A 516 66.31 -13.57 -2.88
N ILE A 517 65.01 -13.54 -3.22
CA ILE A 517 64.16 -12.36 -3.01
C ILE A 517 63.94 -12.05 -1.51
N ASP A 518 63.87 -13.07 -0.65
CA ASP A 518 63.78 -12.85 0.80
C ASP A 518 65.11 -12.36 1.39
N ALA A 519 66.23 -12.93 0.94
CA ALA A 519 67.55 -12.45 1.32
C ALA A 519 67.80 -11.01 0.86
N LEU A 520 67.33 -10.65 -0.34
CA LEU A 520 67.29 -9.28 -0.87
C LEU A 520 66.51 -8.36 0.09
N ARG A 521 65.27 -8.72 0.45
CA ARG A 521 64.44 -7.95 1.38
C ARG A 521 65.13 -7.72 2.74
N VAL A 522 65.75 -8.75 3.29
CA VAL A 522 66.48 -8.68 4.58
C VAL A 522 67.74 -7.81 4.45
N ALA A 523 68.49 -7.94 3.36
CA ALA A 523 69.69 -7.16 3.08
C ALA A 523 69.42 -5.66 2.85
N GLU A 524 68.19 -5.29 2.51
CA GLU A 524 67.73 -3.91 2.31
C GLU A 524 66.96 -3.35 3.51
N GLY A 525 66.57 -4.19 4.48
CA GLY A 525 66.10 -3.75 5.80
C GLY A 525 64.76 -2.99 5.77
N THR A 526 63.85 -3.38 4.87
CA THR A 526 62.54 -2.71 4.69
C THR A 526 61.40 -3.47 5.39
N SER A 527 60.31 -2.77 5.69
CA SER A 527 59.05 -3.37 6.15
C SER A 527 58.04 -3.66 5.03
N ARG A 528 58.40 -3.43 3.76
CA ARG A 528 57.54 -3.72 2.60
C ARG A 528 57.52 -5.22 2.31
N ASN A 529 56.42 -5.67 1.71
CA ASN A 529 56.33 -7.00 1.11
C ASN A 529 57.12 -6.99 -0.20
N TYR A 530 58.00 -7.98 -0.40
CA TYR A 530 58.73 -8.12 -1.65
C TYR A 530 58.01 -9.12 -2.54
N TYR A 531 57.70 -8.69 -3.76
CA TYR A 531 57.05 -9.53 -4.76
C TYR A 531 57.93 -9.61 -5.99
N GLY A 532 58.63 -10.74 -6.16
CA GLY A 532 59.44 -11.00 -7.35
C GLY A 532 58.56 -11.32 -8.55
N VAL A 533 58.66 -10.53 -9.61
CA VAL A 533 57.93 -10.73 -10.85
C VAL A 533 58.82 -11.48 -11.82
N VAL A 534 58.38 -12.65 -12.26
CA VAL A 534 59.12 -13.50 -13.21
C VAL A 534 58.37 -13.64 -14.53
N ARG A 535 59.08 -13.97 -15.60
CA ARG A 535 58.50 -14.42 -16.87
C ARG A 535 58.76 -15.91 -17.02
N ILE A 536 57.72 -16.69 -17.28
CA ILE A 536 57.85 -18.14 -17.49
C ILE A 536 57.92 -18.48 -18.98
N GLY A 537 58.61 -19.58 -19.29
CA GLY A 537 58.78 -20.10 -20.65
C GLY A 537 57.89 -21.31 -20.99
N TYR A 538 56.97 -21.67 -20.10
CA TYR A 538 56.09 -22.83 -20.21
C TYR A 538 54.61 -22.41 -20.16
N PRO A 539 53.68 -23.19 -20.76
CA PRO A 539 52.29 -22.76 -20.93
C PRO A 539 51.39 -22.97 -19.70
N SER A 540 51.76 -23.86 -18.78
CA SER A 540 50.99 -24.16 -17.56
C SER A 540 51.88 -24.79 -16.48
N GLY A 541 51.46 -24.68 -15.22
CA GLY A 541 52.18 -25.18 -14.04
C GLY A 541 52.26 -24.12 -12.95
N LEU A 542 53.34 -24.15 -12.18
CA LEU A 542 53.64 -23.15 -11.15
C LEU A 542 53.58 -21.74 -11.70
N SER A 543 52.79 -20.91 -11.01
CA SER A 543 52.49 -19.52 -11.39
C SER A 543 52.97 -18.52 -10.34
N GLY A 544 53.11 -18.96 -9.09
CA GLY A 544 53.64 -18.19 -7.97
C GLY A 544 54.08 -19.11 -6.82
N MET A 545 54.78 -18.51 -5.86
CA MET A 545 55.14 -19.12 -4.58
C MET A 545 55.31 -18.03 -3.52
N GLY A 546 54.77 -18.28 -2.34
CA GLY A 546 54.87 -17.42 -1.18
C GLY A 546 55.30 -18.19 0.06
N TYR A 547 55.86 -17.47 1.02
CA TYR A 547 56.03 -18.03 2.37
C TYR A 547 54.76 -17.89 3.18
N LEU A 548 54.52 -18.87 4.05
CA LEU A 548 53.56 -18.75 5.14
C LEU A 548 54.10 -17.77 6.19
N GLY A 549 53.38 -16.68 6.43
CA GLY A 549 53.66 -15.72 7.50
C GLY A 549 54.92 -14.85 7.33
N LEU A 550 55.55 -14.82 6.15
CA LEU A 550 56.64 -13.89 5.83
C LEU A 550 56.28 -12.98 4.64
N PRO A 551 56.76 -11.73 4.60
CA PRO A 551 56.36 -10.73 3.61
C PRO A 551 57.16 -10.87 2.30
N THR A 552 57.23 -12.08 1.74
CA THR A 552 57.94 -12.35 0.49
C THR A 552 57.25 -13.41 -0.34
N ALA A 553 57.06 -13.12 -1.62
CA ALA A 553 56.54 -14.03 -2.61
C ALA A 553 57.16 -13.75 -3.98
N ILE A 554 56.98 -14.68 -4.91
CA ILE A 554 57.29 -14.52 -6.32
C ILE A 554 56.12 -15.02 -7.17
N GLY A 555 55.91 -14.43 -8.34
CA GLY A 555 54.90 -14.90 -9.27
C GLY A 555 55.09 -14.33 -10.66
N TYR A 556 54.42 -14.95 -11.63
CA TYR A 556 54.60 -14.61 -13.03
C TYR A 556 53.97 -13.26 -13.42
N ASP A 557 54.13 -12.88 -14.68
CA ASP A 557 53.64 -11.63 -15.26
C ASP A 557 52.54 -11.82 -16.31
N ASP A 558 51.83 -12.95 -16.31
CA ASP A 558 50.70 -13.20 -17.21
C ASP A 558 49.64 -12.09 -17.03
N GLU A 559 49.34 -11.35 -18.10
CA GLU A 559 48.46 -10.19 -18.01
C GLU A 559 47.04 -10.52 -17.56
N LEU A 560 46.57 -11.74 -17.81
CA LEU A 560 45.21 -12.18 -17.49
C LEU A 560 45.07 -12.71 -16.07
N ASP A 561 46.18 -13.10 -15.42
CA ASP A 561 46.12 -13.81 -14.13
C ASP A 561 47.07 -13.28 -13.04
N ARG A 562 48.02 -12.39 -13.38
CA ARG A 562 48.98 -11.81 -12.44
C ARG A 562 48.35 -11.21 -11.18
N SER A 563 47.15 -10.64 -11.30
CA SER A 563 46.45 -10.00 -10.18
C SER A 563 45.89 -11.03 -9.20
N ARG A 564 45.36 -12.15 -9.72
CA ARG A 564 44.87 -13.27 -8.91
C ARG A 564 46.02 -13.99 -8.23
N VAL A 565 47.09 -14.32 -8.97
CA VAL A 565 48.28 -14.97 -8.41
C VAL A 565 48.88 -14.12 -7.31
N MET A 566 49.08 -12.82 -7.54
CA MET A 566 49.61 -11.96 -6.48
C MET A 566 48.71 -11.93 -5.24
N ALA A 567 47.39 -11.85 -5.41
CA ALA A 567 46.46 -11.90 -4.28
C ALA A 567 46.59 -13.23 -3.50
N HIS A 568 46.67 -14.35 -4.21
CA HIS A 568 46.87 -15.67 -3.65
C HIS A 568 48.16 -15.76 -2.82
N GLU A 569 49.30 -15.34 -3.39
CA GLU A 569 50.59 -15.38 -2.67
C GLU A 569 50.66 -14.42 -1.48
N LEU A 570 49.98 -13.26 -1.56
CA LEU A 570 49.83 -12.38 -0.40
C LEU A 570 49.03 -13.04 0.73
N GLY A 571 48.06 -13.89 0.39
CA GLY A 571 47.36 -14.71 1.36
C GLY A 571 48.32 -15.59 2.16
N HIS A 572 49.25 -16.28 1.49
CA HIS A 572 50.30 -17.04 2.18
C HIS A 572 51.15 -16.15 3.09
N ASN A 573 51.57 -14.97 2.61
CA ASN A 573 52.34 -14.01 3.41
C ASN A 573 51.60 -13.53 4.68
N TRP A 574 50.28 -13.70 4.73
CA TRP A 574 49.42 -13.47 5.90
C TRP A 574 48.93 -14.76 6.55
N ASP A 575 49.74 -15.81 6.47
CA ASP A 575 49.58 -17.08 7.17
C ASP A 575 48.29 -17.81 6.78
N ARG A 576 47.96 -17.77 5.48
CA ARG A 576 46.85 -18.54 4.91
C ARG A 576 47.35 -19.78 4.20
N GLU A 577 46.88 -20.93 4.65
CA GLU A 577 46.93 -22.20 3.93
C GLU A 577 45.80 -22.27 2.88
N HIS A 578 45.79 -23.35 2.10
CA HIS A 578 44.90 -23.47 0.97
C HIS A 578 43.47 -23.87 1.29
N SER A 579 42.52 -23.28 0.57
CA SER A 579 41.14 -23.76 0.57
C SER A 579 41.03 -25.05 -0.28
N PRO A 580 40.12 -25.98 0.05
CA PRO A 580 40.01 -27.27 -0.63
C PRO A 580 39.33 -27.20 -2.02
N CYS A 581 39.82 -26.34 -2.93
CA CYS A 581 39.34 -26.23 -4.31
C CYS A 581 40.47 -26.38 -5.32
N GLY A 582 40.33 -27.31 -6.27
CA GLY A 582 41.29 -27.51 -7.37
C GLY A 582 42.50 -28.38 -7.01
N ASN A 583 42.38 -29.21 -5.97
CA ASN A 583 43.40 -30.15 -5.47
C ASN A 583 44.78 -29.52 -5.12
N PRO A 584 44.82 -28.39 -4.39
CA PRO A 584 46.08 -27.82 -3.95
C PRO A 584 46.77 -28.69 -2.89
N GLY A 585 48.09 -28.52 -2.75
CA GLY A 585 48.82 -29.00 -1.56
C GLY A 585 48.49 -28.15 -0.34
N GLY A 586 48.86 -28.60 0.87
CA GLY A 586 48.77 -27.75 2.08
C GLY A 586 47.37 -27.21 2.40
N VAL A 587 46.33 -28.04 2.22
CA VAL A 587 44.94 -27.64 2.48
C VAL A 587 44.73 -27.34 3.97
N ASP A 588 44.15 -26.17 4.26
CA ASP A 588 43.70 -25.76 5.60
C ASP A 588 42.57 -26.69 6.05
N SER A 589 42.90 -27.61 6.96
CA SER A 589 41.94 -28.56 7.55
C SER A 589 40.79 -27.89 8.33
N ARG A 590 40.92 -26.60 8.67
CA ARG A 590 39.91 -25.81 9.39
C ARG A 590 39.01 -25.00 8.46
N TYR A 591 39.27 -25.01 7.15
CA TYR A 591 38.46 -24.26 6.20
C TYR A 591 37.00 -24.75 6.25
N PRO A 592 36.03 -23.88 6.54
CA PRO A 592 34.70 -24.32 6.97
C PRO A 592 33.78 -24.75 5.82
N TYR A 593 34.06 -24.31 4.60
CA TYR A 593 33.14 -24.51 3.47
C TYR A 593 33.60 -25.66 2.56
N PRO A 594 32.77 -26.71 2.39
CA PRO A 594 33.08 -27.83 1.52
C PRO A 594 33.43 -27.40 0.10
N GLY A 595 34.44 -28.04 -0.50
CA GLY A 595 34.90 -27.73 -1.86
C GLY A 595 35.64 -26.39 -2.00
N GLY A 596 35.98 -25.73 -0.90
CA GLY A 596 36.74 -24.47 -0.91
C GLY A 596 35.92 -23.29 -1.41
N LEU A 597 34.61 -23.32 -1.21
CA LEU A 597 33.68 -22.25 -1.60
C LEU A 597 33.70 -21.10 -0.59
N ILE A 598 33.18 -19.92 -0.93
CA ILE A 598 33.17 -18.77 0.00
C ILE A 598 32.06 -18.83 1.06
N GLY A 599 31.03 -19.66 0.86
CA GLY A 599 29.99 -19.99 1.84
C GLY A 599 28.96 -18.90 2.16
N VAL A 600 29.31 -17.64 1.95
CA VAL A 600 28.46 -16.45 2.12
C VAL A 600 28.52 -15.55 0.90
N TYR A 601 27.63 -14.56 0.80
CA TYR A 601 27.68 -13.62 -0.32
C TYR A 601 28.87 -12.65 -0.19
N GLY A 602 29.65 -12.59 -1.27
CA GLY A 602 30.62 -11.53 -1.48
C GLY A 602 30.05 -10.39 -2.32
N LEU A 603 30.75 -9.26 -2.35
CA LEU A 603 30.44 -8.12 -3.19
C LEU A 603 31.72 -7.41 -3.61
N ASP A 604 31.92 -7.30 -4.92
CA ASP A 604 32.91 -6.38 -5.49
C ASP A 604 32.33 -4.95 -5.45
N VAL A 605 32.65 -4.22 -4.39
CA VAL A 605 32.06 -2.91 -4.11
C VAL A 605 32.26 -1.91 -5.25
N PRO A 606 33.45 -1.73 -5.87
CA PRO A 606 33.63 -0.86 -7.04
C PRO A 606 32.73 -1.18 -8.24
N SER A 607 32.54 -2.44 -8.61
CA SER A 607 31.72 -2.84 -9.77
C SER A 607 30.26 -3.14 -9.41
N GLU A 608 29.92 -3.15 -8.11
CA GLU A 608 28.63 -3.58 -7.56
C GLU A 608 28.24 -4.99 -8.03
N GLU A 609 29.21 -5.90 -8.07
CA GLU A 609 29.01 -7.29 -8.53
C GLU A 609 28.92 -8.26 -7.34
N LEU A 610 27.75 -8.91 -7.17
CA LEU A 610 27.56 -9.95 -6.17
C LEU A 610 28.36 -11.20 -6.52
N LYS A 611 28.97 -11.81 -5.49
CA LYS A 611 29.69 -13.07 -5.58
C LYS A 611 28.91 -14.11 -4.80
N ALA A 612 28.43 -15.14 -5.49
CA ALA A 612 27.59 -16.16 -4.88
C ALA A 612 28.38 -16.99 -3.84
N PRO A 613 27.71 -17.54 -2.81
CA PRO A 613 28.32 -18.47 -1.85
C PRO A 613 29.07 -19.65 -2.48
N SER A 614 28.69 -20.02 -3.71
CA SER A 614 29.29 -21.10 -4.49
C SER A 614 30.54 -20.70 -5.30
N VAL A 615 31.00 -19.45 -5.19
CA VAL A 615 32.27 -19.02 -5.78
C VAL A 615 33.41 -19.61 -4.96
N PRO A 616 34.50 -20.09 -5.59
CA PRO A 616 35.66 -20.60 -4.85
C PRO A 616 36.43 -19.50 -4.13
N ASP A 617 37.10 -19.87 -3.03
CA ASP A 617 37.95 -18.96 -2.27
C ASP A 617 39.27 -18.64 -2.98
N ILE A 618 39.80 -17.43 -2.77
CA ILE A 618 41.05 -16.95 -3.35
C ILE A 618 42.26 -17.83 -3.00
N MET A 619 42.23 -18.57 -1.89
CA MET A 619 43.27 -19.52 -1.51
C MET A 619 43.07 -20.91 -2.13
N GLY A 620 42.19 -21.07 -3.12
CA GLY A 620 42.07 -22.28 -3.93
C GLY A 620 42.67 -22.12 -5.33
N TYR A 621 42.70 -23.20 -6.10
CA TYR A 621 43.17 -23.22 -7.50
C TYR A 621 42.05 -23.17 -8.54
N CYS A 622 40.81 -23.03 -8.07
CA CYS A 622 39.66 -22.90 -8.94
C CYS A 622 39.60 -21.52 -9.61
N ARG A 623 38.93 -21.46 -10.76
CA ARG A 623 38.85 -20.23 -11.57
C ARG A 623 37.91 -19.20 -10.95
N ASP A 624 38.15 -17.94 -11.29
CA ASP A 624 37.35 -16.77 -10.90
C ASP A 624 37.02 -16.69 -9.40
N PRO A 625 38.02 -16.80 -8.51
CA PRO A 625 37.77 -16.88 -7.08
C PRO A 625 37.41 -15.52 -6.47
N TRP A 626 36.85 -15.58 -5.26
CA TRP A 626 36.61 -14.43 -4.40
C TRP A 626 37.06 -14.76 -2.97
N ILE A 627 37.15 -13.79 -2.07
CA ILE A 627 37.55 -14.07 -0.69
C ILE A 627 36.35 -14.50 0.16
N SER A 628 36.51 -15.57 0.93
CA SER A 628 35.57 -15.98 1.97
C SER A 628 35.67 -15.08 3.20
N ASP A 629 34.61 -15.06 3.99
CA ASP A 629 34.61 -14.39 5.29
C ASP A 629 35.60 -15.03 6.29
N TYR A 630 35.86 -16.34 6.16
CA TYR A 630 36.88 -17.05 6.92
C TYR A 630 38.30 -16.54 6.58
N THR A 631 38.67 -16.54 5.29
CA THR A 631 39.97 -16.04 4.84
C THR A 631 40.11 -14.54 5.13
N TYR A 632 39.05 -13.75 4.93
CA TYR A 632 39.05 -12.31 5.22
C TYR A 632 39.34 -12.02 6.70
N ARG A 633 38.65 -12.69 7.63
CA ARG A 633 38.86 -12.49 9.08
C ARG A 633 40.28 -12.89 9.48
N ALA A 634 40.78 -14.04 9.02
CA ALA A 634 42.14 -14.48 9.31
C ALA A 634 43.21 -13.50 8.81
N VAL A 635 43.05 -12.95 7.60
CA VAL A 635 43.97 -11.92 7.07
C VAL A 635 43.86 -10.62 7.86
N LEU A 636 42.64 -10.19 8.23
CA LEU A 636 42.45 -9.00 9.07
C LEU A 636 43.08 -9.18 10.46
N ASP A 637 42.96 -10.37 11.05
CA ASP A 637 43.60 -10.73 12.31
C ASP A 637 45.11 -10.68 12.19
N TYR A 638 45.69 -11.37 11.21
CA TYR A 638 47.14 -11.36 10.99
C TYR A 638 47.68 -9.93 10.84
N ARG A 639 47.02 -9.12 10.00
CA ARG A 639 47.45 -7.73 9.71
C ARG A 639 47.18 -6.77 10.87
N GLY A 640 46.14 -7.04 11.67
CA GLY A 640 45.80 -6.26 12.86
C GLY A 640 46.63 -6.65 14.10
N ALA A 641 47.11 -7.89 14.19
CA ALA A 641 47.80 -8.44 15.35
C ALA A 641 49.27 -8.05 15.45
N GLY A 642 49.94 -7.53 14.41
CA GLY A 642 51.35 -7.19 14.61
C GLY A 642 52.18 -6.52 13.53
N SER A 643 53.07 -5.68 14.06
CA SER A 643 54.55 -5.85 13.99
C SER A 643 55.37 -5.01 13.01
N ALA A 644 54.79 -4.38 11.98
CA ALA A 644 55.57 -3.52 11.08
C ALA A 644 56.25 -2.34 11.82
N ALA A 645 55.60 -1.80 12.85
CA ALA A 645 56.14 -0.73 13.68
C ALA A 645 57.36 -1.15 14.52
N SER A 646 57.48 -2.43 14.91
CA SER A 646 58.59 -2.94 15.72
C SER A 646 59.86 -3.18 14.86
N ALA A 647 59.69 -3.69 13.63
CA ALA A 647 60.82 -3.90 12.70
C ALA A 647 61.46 -2.58 12.22
N MET A 648 60.67 -1.51 12.05
CA MET A 648 61.18 -0.17 11.70
C MET A 648 61.84 0.57 12.87
N ALA A 649 61.65 0.14 14.12
CA ALA A 649 62.23 0.78 15.29
C ALA A 649 63.74 0.53 15.43
N ALA A 650 64.26 -0.54 14.84
CA ALA A 650 65.69 -0.86 14.87
C ALA A 650 66.48 0.06 13.91
N ARG A 651 67.63 0.56 14.38
CA ARG A 651 68.55 1.37 13.57
C ARG A 651 69.35 0.48 12.62
N GLU A 652 69.69 1.03 11.45
CA GLU A 652 70.65 0.40 10.54
C GLU A 652 72.02 0.28 11.22
N GLN A 653 72.62 -0.90 11.14
CA GLN A 653 73.92 -1.21 11.71
C GLN A 653 74.58 -2.35 10.94
N LEU A 654 75.87 -2.59 11.21
CA LEU A 654 76.57 -3.74 10.64
C LEU A 654 75.91 -5.04 11.11
N CYS A 655 75.47 -5.83 10.14
CA CYS A 655 74.88 -7.14 10.33
C CYS A 655 75.55 -8.15 9.39
N LEU A 656 75.46 -9.42 9.75
CA LEU A 656 75.76 -10.53 8.87
C LEU A 656 74.44 -11.07 8.31
N LEU A 657 74.29 -11.05 6.99
CA LEU A 657 73.22 -11.75 6.28
C LEU A 657 73.50 -13.25 6.32
N VAL A 658 72.71 -13.98 7.11
CA VAL A 658 72.80 -15.43 7.27
C VAL A 658 71.51 -16.05 6.72
N TRP A 659 71.64 -16.84 5.66
CA TRP A 659 70.50 -17.29 4.87
C TRP A 659 70.74 -18.65 4.25
N GLY A 660 69.66 -19.33 3.88
CA GLY A 660 69.72 -20.64 3.27
C GLY A 660 68.39 -21.36 3.29
N ARG A 661 68.47 -22.69 3.15
CA ARG A 661 67.31 -23.57 2.99
C ARG A 661 67.49 -24.92 3.67
N ILE A 662 66.38 -25.58 3.97
CA ILE A 662 66.29 -26.94 4.44
C ILE A 662 65.43 -27.70 3.44
N VAL A 663 66.04 -28.61 2.68
CA VAL A 663 65.37 -29.41 1.65
C VAL A 663 65.38 -30.86 2.11
N ASP A 664 64.21 -31.48 2.29
CA ASP A 664 64.08 -32.86 2.82
C ASP A 664 64.88 -33.07 4.12
N GLY A 665 64.82 -32.08 5.03
CA GLY A 665 65.55 -32.09 6.31
C GLY A 665 67.05 -31.78 6.20
N ARG A 666 67.60 -31.66 4.99
CA ARG A 666 69.03 -31.37 4.77
C ARG A 666 69.30 -29.87 4.78
N PRO A 667 70.12 -29.37 5.73
CA PRO A 667 70.48 -27.97 5.77
C PRO A 667 71.40 -27.59 4.62
N VAL A 668 71.13 -26.45 3.98
CA VAL A 668 71.98 -25.78 3.00
C VAL A 668 72.17 -24.34 3.47
N LEU A 669 73.41 -23.96 3.70
CA LEU A 669 73.78 -22.63 4.15
C LEU A 669 74.46 -21.89 2.99
N GLU A 670 73.90 -20.75 2.59
CA GLU A 670 74.47 -19.92 1.52
C GLU A 670 75.64 -19.07 2.06
N PRO A 671 76.54 -18.58 1.18
CA PRO A 671 77.57 -17.63 1.57
C PRO A 671 76.98 -16.40 2.29
N ALA A 672 77.55 -16.06 3.44
CA ALA A 672 77.11 -14.91 4.21
C ALA A 672 77.72 -13.60 3.70
N PHE A 673 77.02 -12.50 3.96
CA PHE A 673 77.44 -11.15 3.55
C PHE A 673 77.39 -10.18 4.73
N GLU A 674 78.44 -9.38 4.90
CA GLU A 674 78.40 -8.23 5.80
C GLU A 674 77.62 -7.10 5.13
N VAL A 675 76.57 -6.63 5.78
CA VAL A 675 75.64 -5.63 5.26
C VAL A 675 75.28 -4.62 6.35
N VAL A 676 75.15 -3.35 5.97
CA VAL A 676 74.56 -2.34 6.86
C VAL A 676 73.05 -2.35 6.62
N THR A 677 72.30 -2.89 7.57
CA THR A 677 70.85 -3.05 7.46
C THR A 677 70.20 -3.04 8.85
N ARG A 678 68.87 -3.10 8.91
CA ARG A 678 68.13 -3.27 10.16
C ARG A 678 68.20 -4.75 10.59
N PRO A 679 68.57 -5.03 11.86
CA PRO A 679 68.55 -6.39 12.38
C PRO A 679 67.23 -7.11 12.14
N THR A 680 67.32 -8.33 11.65
CA THR A 680 66.18 -9.21 11.43
C THR A 680 66.54 -10.56 12.02
N LEU A 681 66.10 -10.80 13.25
CA LEU A 681 66.31 -12.04 13.99
C LEU A 681 65.02 -12.88 13.98
N PRO A 682 65.09 -14.18 14.29
CA PRO A 682 63.91 -15.04 14.35
C PRO A 682 62.86 -14.48 15.31
N LYS A 683 61.59 -14.53 14.91
CA LYS A 683 60.45 -14.15 15.77
C LYS A 683 60.12 -15.25 16.78
N GLU A 684 60.38 -16.50 16.41
CA GLU A 684 60.05 -17.69 17.19
C GLU A 684 61.27 -18.61 17.30
N THR A 685 61.38 -19.30 18.42
CA THR A 685 62.33 -20.41 18.59
C THR A 685 61.82 -21.63 17.85
N GLY A 686 62.72 -22.45 17.32
CA GLY A 686 62.34 -23.68 16.62
C GLY A 686 63.44 -24.72 16.59
N PRO A 687 63.26 -25.79 15.80
CA PRO A 687 64.11 -26.97 15.84
C PRO A 687 65.47 -26.78 15.13
N TYR A 688 65.66 -25.68 14.41
CA TYR A 688 66.90 -25.35 13.72
C TYR A 688 67.75 -24.41 14.56
N SER A 689 69.07 -24.46 14.41
CA SER A 689 69.97 -23.50 15.04
C SER A 689 71.06 -23.04 14.10
N VAL A 690 71.46 -21.78 14.25
CA VAL A 690 72.60 -21.22 13.55
C VAL A 690 73.58 -20.59 14.52
N GLU A 691 74.86 -20.78 14.26
CA GLU A 691 75.95 -20.29 15.10
C GLU A 691 77.08 -19.71 14.26
N GLY A 692 77.61 -18.58 14.71
CA GLY A 692 78.87 -18.03 14.22
C GLY A 692 79.99 -18.34 15.19
N LEU A 693 81.08 -18.93 14.70
CA LEU A 693 82.23 -19.36 15.48
C LEU A 693 83.50 -18.71 14.96
N THR A 694 84.45 -18.46 15.84
CA THR A 694 85.82 -18.07 15.52
C THR A 694 86.65 -19.25 15.00
N ASP A 695 87.86 -19.00 14.49
CA ASP A 695 88.77 -20.05 13.99
C ASP A 695 89.17 -21.07 15.07
N ASP A 696 89.28 -20.64 16.33
CA ASP A 696 89.52 -21.49 17.51
C ASP A 696 88.24 -22.13 18.08
N GLY A 697 87.08 -21.89 17.47
CA GLY A 697 85.80 -22.52 17.81
C GLY A 697 84.98 -21.82 18.89
N ALA A 698 85.39 -20.63 19.36
CA ALA A 698 84.60 -19.83 20.28
C ALA A 698 83.35 -19.26 19.58
N ARG A 699 82.20 -19.29 20.28
CA ARG A 699 80.92 -18.82 19.73
C ARG A 699 80.82 -17.29 19.82
N LEU A 700 80.62 -16.64 18.68
CA LEU A 700 80.35 -15.20 18.57
C LEU A 700 78.87 -14.88 18.72
N PHE A 701 78.02 -15.69 18.07
CA PHE A 701 76.57 -15.60 18.19
C PHE A 701 75.94 -16.98 17.96
N GLY A 702 74.69 -17.11 18.37
CA GLY A 702 73.84 -18.16 17.84
C GLY A 702 72.46 -18.19 18.49
N PHE A 703 71.53 -18.75 17.75
CA PHE A 703 70.12 -18.77 18.11
C PHE A 703 69.42 -19.97 17.48
N THR A 704 68.30 -20.35 18.07
CA THR A 704 67.36 -21.33 17.50
C THR A 704 66.25 -20.61 16.78
N PHE A 705 65.71 -21.22 15.73
CA PHE A 705 64.65 -20.63 14.92
C PHE A 705 63.77 -21.70 14.31
N ASP A 706 62.53 -21.33 13.97
CA ASP A 706 61.77 -22.06 12.98
C ASP A 706 62.00 -21.44 11.60
N ALA A 707 62.21 -22.31 10.61
CA ALA A 707 62.44 -21.90 9.24
C ALA A 707 61.09 -21.75 8.52
N ALA A 708 60.97 -20.73 7.67
CA ALA A 708 59.72 -20.40 7.02
C ALA A 708 59.35 -21.45 5.98
N GLU A 709 58.10 -21.91 6.05
CA GLU A 709 57.54 -22.88 5.11
C GLU A 709 57.20 -22.19 3.78
N VAL A 710 57.63 -22.80 2.69
CA VAL A 710 57.21 -22.42 1.34
C VAL A 710 55.85 -23.08 1.09
N ALA A 711 54.84 -22.29 0.75
CA ALA A 711 53.54 -22.83 0.37
C ALA A 711 53.68 -23.73 -0.86
N ASP A 712 52.79 -24.72 -0.99
CA ASP A 712 52.74 -25.65 -2.12
C ASP A 712 53.92 -26.58 -2.37
N ASP A 713 54.85 -26.70 -1.42
CA ASP A 713 55.92 -27.65 -1.57
C ASP A 713 55.62 -29.01 -0.92
N PRO A 714 55.40 -30.09 -1.71
CA PRO A 714 55.26 -31.43 -1.14
C PRO A 714 56.53 -31.92 -0.44
N ARG A 715 57.71 -31.35 -0.74
CA ARG A 715 58.99 -31.66 -0.07
C ARG A 715 59.12 -30.97 1.30
N ARG A 716 58.19 -30.07 1.64
CA ARG A 716 58.23 -29.24 2.86
C ARG A 716 59.55 -28.48 3.01
N THR A 717 60.05 -27.91 1.92
CA THR A 717 61.22 -27.05 1.90
C THR A 717 60.97 -25.84 2.80
N ARG A 718 61.98 -25.53 3.60
CA ARG A 718 61.95 -24.36 4.49
C ARG A 718 63.10 -23.44 4.21
N HIS A 719 62.87 -22.13 4.20
CA HIS A 719 63.90 -21.13 3.98
C HIS A 719 64.09 -20.25 5.22
N PHE A 720 65.24 -19.59 5.28
CA PHE A 720 65.47 -18.56 6.26
C PHE A 720 66.42 -17.49 5.71
N ALA A 721 66.25 -16.27 6.19
CA ALA A 721 67.19 -15.17 6.01
C ALA A 721 67.14 -14.27 7.24
N PHE A 722 68.30 -14.02 7.84
CA PHE A 722 68.45 -13.19 9.02
C PHE A 722 69.53 -12.14 8.81
N ALA A 723 69.31 -10.95 9.34
CA ALA A 723 70.34 -9.93 9.49
C ALA A 723 70.79 -9.94 10.95
N VAL A 724 71.89 -10.65 11.23
CA VAL A 724 72.40 -10.86 12.59
C VAL A 724 73.34 -9.71 12.95
N PRO A 725 73.04 -8.89 13.99
CA PRO A 725 73.92 -7.81 14.40
C PRO A 725 75.32 -8.32 14.75
N LEU A 726 76.36 -7.65 14.25
CA LEU A 726 77.74 -8.04 14.52
C LEU A 726 78.61 -6.80 14.69
N SER A 727 79.44 -6.78 15.74
CA SER A 727 80.45 -5.73 15.89
C SER A 727 81.54 -5.88 14.82
N GLN A 728 82.21 -4.79 14.45
CA GLN A 728 83.32 -4.86 13.48
C GLN A 728 84.45 -5.79 13.95
N GLY A 729 84.68 -5.87 15.27
CA GLY A 729 85.67 -6.78 15.85
C GLY A 729 85.27 -8.25 15.76
N ASP A 730 83.99 -8.56 15.98
CA ASP A 730 83.49 -9.94 15.85
C ASP A 730 83.40 -10.37 14.39
N ALA A 731 83.05 -9.47 13.47
CA ALA A 731 83.09 -9.72 12.03
C ALA A 731 84.49 -10.17 11.56
N ALA A 732 85.54 -9.48 12.02
CA ALA A 732 86.92 -9.84 11.69
C ALA A 732 87.36 -11.21 12.26
N ARG A 733 86.76 -11.64 13.38
CA ARG A 733 87.08 -12.90 14.07
C ARG A 733 86.24 -14.09 13.59
N LEU A 734 85.21 -13.86 12.79
CA LEU A 734 84.30 -14.91 12.34
C LEU A 734 85.01 -15.86 11.37
N GLY A 735 85.17 -17.12 11.80
CA GLY A 735 85.89 -18.17 11.06
C GLY A 735 84.98 -19.24 10.45
N SER A 736 83.77 -19.43 10.99
CA SER A 736 82.80 -20.37 10.44
C SER A 736 81.36 -20.03 10.80
N LEU A 737 80.42 -20.46 9.96
CA LEU A 737 79.00 -20.54 10.28
C LEU A 737 78.56 -21.99 10.29
N ARG A 738 77.72 -22.36 11.25
CA ARG A 738 77.14 -23.70 11.37
C ARG A 738 75.62 -23.61 11.47
N LEU A 739 74.94 -24.24 10.54
CA LEU A 739 73.50 -24.50 10.55
C LEU A 739 73.27 -25.95 10.98
N THR A 740 72.48 -26.18 12.02
CA THR A 740 72.15 -27.51 12.54
C THR A 740 70.65 -27.75 12.44
N ALA A 741 70.28 -28.88 11.84
CA ALA A 741 68.93 -29.40 11.78
C ALA A 741 68.75 -30.58 12.78
N PRO A 742 67.50 -30.95 13.13
CA PRO A 742 67.23 -32.13 13.95
C PRO A 742 67.88 -33.41 13.38
N GLY A 743 68.31 -34.31 14.27
CA GLY A 743 68.98 -35.55 13.86
C GLY A 743 70.46 -35.41 13.51
N ALA A 744 71.15 -34.39 14.04
CA ALA A 744 72.58 -34.14 13.89
C ALA A 744 73.07 -33.84 12.46
N GLN A 745 72.16 -33.51 11.53
CA GLN A 745 72.55 -32.98 10.23
C GLN A 745 73.00 -31.53 10.39
N ALA A 746 74.19 -31.22 9.90
CA ALA A 746 74.73 -29.87 9.96
C ALA A 746 75.36 -29.48 8.63
N ALA A 747 75.12 -28.24 8.21
CA ALA A 747 75.88 -27.58 7.16
C ALA A 747 76.79 -26.55 7.82
N ALA A 748 78.06 -26.54 7.42
CA ALA A 748 79.00 -25.53 7.88
C ALA A 748 79.68 -24.88 6.68
N VAL A 749 79.82 -23.56 6.73
CA VAL A 749 80.61 -22.81 5.75
C VAL A 749 81.82 -22.20 6.45
N ARG A 750 82.98 -22.30 5.78
CA ARG A 750 84.28 -21.81 6.25
C ARG A 750 85.03 -21.15 5.09
N PRO A 751 85.87 -20.14 5.35
CA PRO A 751 86.82 -19.65 4.37
C PRO A 751 87.68 -20.80 3.82
N ARG A 752 88.04 -20.73 2.54
CA ARG A 752 88.93 -21.74 1.96
C ARG A 752 90.35 -21.51 2.50
N VAL A 753 91.00 -22.57 3.01
CA VAL A 753 92.44 -22.53 3.32
C VAL A 753 93.21 -22.41 2.00
N ALA A 754 94.05 -21.39 1.86
CA ALA A 754 94.91 -21.23 0.69
C ALA A 754 95.82 -22.46 0.54
N GLN A 755 95.75 -23.17 -0.59
CA GLN A 755 96.67 -24.27 -0.85
C GLN A 755 98.08 -23.73 -1.14
N PRO A 756 99.14 -24.25 -0.50
CA PRO A 756 100.50 -23.87 -0.81
C PRO A 756 101.00 -24.68 -2.02
N SER A 757 100.58 -24.33 -3.24
CA SER A 757 101.26 -24.80 -4.45
C SER A 757 100.86 -23.99 -5.70
N GLY A 758 101.86 -23.38 -6.35
CA GLY A 758 101.89 -23.06 -7.78
C GLY A 758 100.81 -22.11 -8.33
N ALA A 759 101.18 -20.84 -8.51
CA ALA A 759 100.44 -19.81 -9.25
C ALA A 759 98.93 -19.76 -8.95
N ALA A 760 98.57 -19.17 -7.80
CA ALA A 760 97.20 -18.74 -7.57
C ALA A 760 96.77 -17.85 -8.74
N ALA A 761 95.69 -18.23 -9.43
CA ALA A 761 95.01 -17.32 -10.34
C ALA A 761 94.76 -16.01 -9.57
N PRO A 762 95.00 -14.83 -10.16
CA PRO A 762 94.84 -13.58 -9.44
C PRO A 762 93.43 -13.53 -8.86
N ASP A 763 93.34 -13.14 -7.59
CA ASP A 763 92.10 -12.84 -6.86
C ASP A 763 91.40 -11.57 -7.41
N SER A 764 91.58 -11.33 -8.72
CA SER A 764 91.10 -10.18 -9.44
C SER A 764 89.66 -10.41 -9.85
N ILE A 765 88.80 -9.51 -9.40
CA ILE A 765 87.43 -9.38 -9.91
C ILE A 765 87.49 -8.40 -11.06
N VAL A 766 87.05 -8.83 -12.24
CA VAL A 766 87.00 -7.99 -13.44
C VAL A 766 85.54 -7.58 -13.65
N ALA A 767 85.28 -6.28 -13.68
CA ALA A 767 84.01 -5.75 -14.16
C ALA A 767 84.22 -5.08 -15.52
N ARG A 768 83.26 -5.27 -16.43
CA ARG A 768 83.25 -4.63 -17.74
C ARG A 768 81.85 -4.12 -18.03
N ARG A 769 81.73 -2.87 -18.44
CA ARG A 769 80.46 -2.32 -18.91
C ARG A 769 79.98 -3.06 -20.16
N ILE A 770 78.69 -3.37 -20.18
CA ILE A 770 77.99 -3.93 -21.34
C ILE A 770 76.77 -3.06 -21.65
N ALA A 771 76.13 -3.28 -22.79
CA ALA A 771 74.88 -2.59 -23.10
C ALA A 771 73.83 -2.92 -22.02
N GLY A 772 73.33 -1.89 -21.34
CA GLY A 772 72.31 -2.03 -20.30
C GLY A 772 72.80 -2.59 -18.95
N GLY A 773 74.10 -2.70 -18.69
CA GLY A 773 74.57 -3.21 -17.40
C GLY A 773 76.08 -3.42 -17.24
N VAL A 774 76.44 -4.30 -16.31
CA VAL A 774 77.82 -4.68 -15.98
C VAL A 774 78.00 -6.19 -16.06
N ALA A 775 79.05 -6.62 -16.76
CA ALA A 775 79.52 -8.01 -16.76
C ALA A 775 80.63 -8.18 -15.72
N LEU A 776 80.51 -9.20 -14.88
CA LEU A 776 81.49 -9.56 -13.85
C LEU A 776 82.14 -10.91 -14.18
N GLN A 777 83.43 -11.04 -13.88
CA GLN A 777 84.18 -12.29 -13.90
C GLN A 777 85.08 -12.38 -12.67
N TRP A 778 85.06 -13.50 -11.95
CA TRP A 778 85.85 -13.71 -10.72
C TRP A 778 86.17 -15.19 -10.48
N ASN A 779 87.07 -15.45 -9.54
CA ASN A 779 87.38 -16.80 -9.09
C ASN A 779 86.28 -17.34 -8.15
N ALA A 780 85.30 -18.04 -8.71
CA ALA A 780 84.20 -18.66 -7.95
C ALA A 780 84.66 -19.64 -6.86
N SER A 781 85.87 -20.20 -6.99
CA SER A 781 86.40 -21.15 -6.02
C SER A 781 86.98 -20.46 -4.77
N ALA A 782 87.38 -19.20 -4.89
CA ALA A 782 87.80 -18.35 -3.78
C ALA A 782 86.60 -17.58 -3.20
N HIS A 783 85.76 -17.04 -4.08
CA HIS A 783 84.57 -16.27 -3.75
C HIS A 783 83.33 -16.92 -4.38
N PRO A 784 82.64 -17.83 -3.68
CA PRO A 784 81.52 -18.58 -4.27
C PRO A 784 80.34 -17.70 -4.66
N MET A 785 80.21 -16.54 -4.03
CA MET A 785 79.13 -15.59 -4.33
C MET A 785 79.58 -14.14 -4.08
N ILE A 786 79.09 -13.24 -4.93
CA ILE A 786 79.26 -11.79 -4.80
C ILE A 786 77.87 -11.16 -4.76
N MET A 787 77.57 -10.36 -3.74
CA MET A 787 76.39 -9.49 -3.76
C MET A 787 76.75 -8.23 -4.55
N VAL A 788 75.98 -7.96 -5.59
CA VAL A 788 76.13 -6.78 -6.45
C VAL A 788 75.08 -5.76 -6.06
N ARG A 789 75.48 -4.52 -5.79
CA ARG A 789 74.60 -3.40 -5.47
C ARG A 789 74.74 -2.28 -6.49
N ASP A 790 73.63 -1.61 -6.76
CA ASP A 790 73.64 -0.37 -7.51
C ASP A 790 74.35 0.70 -6.67
N ALA A 791 75.41 1.32 -7.21
CA ALA A 791 76.20 2.29 -6.45
C ALA A 791 75.44 3.59 -6.16
N ALA A 792 74.37 3.90 -6.91
CA ALA A 792 73.58 5.11 -6.73
C ALA A 792 72.41 4.90 -5.76
N THR A 793 71.69 3.78 -5.88
CA THR A 793 70.49 3.52 -5.04
C THR A 793 70.78 2.65 -3.82
N GLY A 794 71.88 1.88 -3.83
CA GLY A 794 72.21 0.89 -2.79
C GLY A 794 71.42 -0.42 -2.91
N GLU A 795 70.50 -0.52 -3.85
CA GLU A 795 69.66 -1.69 -4.13
C GLU A 795 70.51 -2.90 -4.53
N VAL A 796 70.16 -4.10 -4.05
CA VAL A 796 70.87 -5.33 -4.38
C VAL A 796 70.37 -5.86 -5.73
N LEU A 797 71.26 -5.90 -6.71
CA LEU A 797 70.96 -6.28 -8.09
C LEU A 797 71.17 -7.78 -8.37
N SER A 798 71.99 -8.47 -7.57
CA SER A 798 72.21 -9.91 -7.75
C SER A 798 72.96 -10.52 -6.55
N PHE A 799 72.59 -11.76 -6.19
CA PHE A 799 73.46 -12.70 -5.48
C PHE A 799 74.22 -13.55 -6.52
N ALA A 800 75.27 -12.97 -7.09
CA ALA A 800 75.95 -13.51 -8.26
C ALA A 800 76.82 -14.73 -7.92
N ARG A 801 76.53 -15.88 -8.55
CA ARG A 801 77.26 -17.15 -8.39
C ARG A 801 77.86 -17.65 -9.70
N GLY A 802 78.77 -18.63 -9.61
CA GLY A 802 79.32 -19.32 -10.78
C GLY A 802 80.48 -18.60 -11.52
N GLY A 803 81.06 -17.56 -10.93
CA GLY A 803 82.29 -16.92 -11.43
C GLY A 803 82.09 -15.93 -12.59
N THR A 804 80.87 -15.82 -13.09
CA THR A 804 80.47 -14.84 -14.10
C THR A 804 79.03 -14.39 -13.88
N ALA A 805 78.74 -13.11 -14.13
CA ALA A 805 77.37 -12.57 -14.06
C ALA A 805 77.21 -11.39 -15.02
N GLN A 806 75.99 -11.19 -15.53
CA GLN A 806 75.61 -9.98 -16.26
C GLN A 806 74.44 -9.33 -15.51
N VAL A 807 74.69 -8.16 -14.94
CA VAL A 807 73.74 -7.49 -14.04
C VAL A 807 73.23 -6.23 -14.72
N ALA A 808 71.91 -6.09 -14.78
CA ALA A 808 71.27 -4.90 -15.33
C ALA A 808 71.38 -3.74 -14.34
N THR A 809 71.87 -2.59 -14.78
CA THR A 809 71.94 -1.36 -13.98
C THR A 809 72.07 -0.15 -14.90
N GLY A 810 71.43 0.96 -14.51
CA GLY A 810 71.61 2.26 -15.13
C GLY A 810 72.86 3.01 -14.65
N SER A 811 73.44 2.58 -13.52
CA SER A 811 74.58 3.23 -12.88
C SER A 811 75.87 3.10 -13.72
N GLY A 812 76.77 4.07 -13.55
CA GLY A 812 78.13 4.00 -14.08
C GLY A 812 79.04 3.05 -13.31
N GLU A 813 78.63 2.65 -12.09
CA GLU A 813 79.43 1.93 -11.11
C GLU A 813 78.55 0.94 -10.33
N VAL A 814 79.16 -0.12 -9.80
CA VAL A 814 78.50 -1.09 -8.89
C VAL A 814 79.33 -1.29 -7.63
N ASP A 815 78.65 -1.49 -6.52
CA ASP A 815 79.27 -1.91 -5.26
C ASP A 815 79.22 -3.42 -5.13
N LEU A 816 80.35 -4.06 -4.88
CA LEU A 816 80.47 -5.49 -4.72
C LEU A 816 80.77 -5.81 -3.26
N VAL A 817 79.96 -6.70 -2.67
CA VAL A 817 80.25 -7.35 -1.40
C VAL A 817 80.67 -8.77 -1.71
N VAL A 818 81.96 -9.02 -1.56
CA VAL A 818 82.63 -10.24 -2.03
C VAL A 818 82.79 -11.19 -0.85
N SER A 819 82.05 -12.30 -0.86
CA SER A 819 82.06 -13.25 0.27
C SER A 819 83.17 -14.29 0.11
N ASP A 820 83.88 -14.60 1.20
CA ASP A 820 84.74 -15.79 1.31
C ASP A 820 84.00 -17.03 1.85
N ARG A 821 82.66 -16.95 1.86
CA ARG A 821 81.63 -17.79 2.52
C ARG A 821 81.16 -17.27 3.87
N VAL A 822 82.00 -16.54 4.59
CA VAL A 822 81.73 -16.17 5.99
C VAL A 822 81.92 -14.68 6.20
N ARG A 823 83.05 -14.14 5.75
CA ARG A 823 83.40 -12.72 5.83
C ARG A 823 83.25 -12.06 4.47
N SER A 824 83.18 -10.73 4.47
CA SER A 824 83.01 -9.95 3.25
C SER A 824 84.13 -8.94 3.02
N ARG A 825 84.50 -8.76 1.75
CA ARG A 825 85.30 -7.63 1.29
C ARG A 825 84.42 -6.71 0.43
N HIS A 826 84.35 -5.44 0.80
CA HIS A 826 83.65 -4.43 0.01
C HIS A 826 84.59 -3.83 -1.04
N MET A 827 84.10 -3.67 -2.26
CA MET A 827 84.80 -2.91 -3.29
C MET A 827 83.80 -2.17 -4.17
N ARG A 828 84.13 -0.95 -4.56
CA ARG A 828 83.42 -0.24 -5.61
C ARG A 828 84.15 -0.47 -6.91
N VAL A 829 83.43 -0.94 -7.92
CA VAL A 829 83.99 -1.09 -9.26
C VAL A 829 83.39 0.00 -10.14
N ALA A 830 84.19 1.05 -10.28
CA ALA A 830 83.99 2.11 -11.24
C ALA A 830 84.74 1.75 -12.51
N ARG A 831 84.06 1.91 -13.65
CA ARG A 831 84.65 2.01 -15.01
C ARG A 831 85.79 1.05 -15.36
#